data_AF-A7H8I7-F1
#
_entry.id   AF-A7H8I7-F1
#
_cell.length_a   1.000
_cell.length_b   1.000
_cell.length_c   1.000
_cell.angle_alpha   90.00
_cell.angle_beta   90.00
_cell.angle_gamma   90.00
#
_symmetry.space_group_name_H-M   'P 1'
#
loop_
_entity.id
_entity.type
_entity.pdbx_description
1 polymer ?
#
loop_
_entity_poly.entity_id
_entity_poly.type
_entity_poly.pdbx_seq_one_letter_code
_entity_poly.pdbx_strand_id
1 'polypeptide(L)'
;MGDSRARSLRAALVHVGRPPPDPAIVAAEARLRAVLDEVTALDLEVEALSAALARFAGAYERSLREAFQEVQAAERLVRRIQTLSDRLAAIEGALRADAPAANAARRAGDSAVAAAAARAARARGLAAGRGGEDAEPGAGPDEVDEADVEEGAALEPEELALKRLHRSLARLLHPDLARDEGARGRLGELMARVNAAYEAGDLATLELMAERLGAGELDPDVSPEERRAHLEKRAAALERIRLALERERERLLGSDTARLLAESRRREQAGGDLLAETRAELAEEARAAYADALARLERVGTAARAVARARTAVMTKIVRRGPTGARRTFDPLAEGGLVRMGAARLDRQRATPAARELARRLEEAEPVEAALTLLAFFAEEAGGRAPDAIARAEGWAATWERLRPVLPEAQELPRVLGRLPRHLVLGARAHGDELVAGVQLAEPELLAGVQIALEREGVAALGREVLAALGPEEACEGCGAEGPARHLLRTRGLDERHGLACAGCGAILRSYWRYGELDGLEALAPHALRLGLVAEVTIQLAGTAIGFQLLPAQREALTAAALLRRFADLYLVAYDVELEAGATSLVAARGGALPMSAPLPAGARVRLALDPSAGMTAEALLDLLRHRIERRFRP
;
A
#
# COMPACT_ATOMS: atom_id res chain seq x y z
N MET A 1 -13.06 83.60 -70.23
CA MET A 1 -13.94 82.76 -69.38
C MET A 1 -13.28 81.40 -69.22
N GLY A 2 -13.13 80.92 -67.98
CA GLY A 2 -13.03 79.48 -67.69
C GLY A 2 -11.63 78.87 -67.52
N ASP A 3 -10.93 79.28 -66.46
CA ASP A 3 -10.29 78.42 -65.44
C ASP A 3 -9.83 76.98 -65.80
N SER A 4 -8.52 76.70 -65.72
CA SER A 4 -8.03 75.46 -65.11
C SER A 4 -6.56 75.53 -64.70
N ARG A 5 -6.39 75.82 -63.40
CA ARG A 5 -5.23 75.48 -62.58
C ARG A 5 -4.73 74.05 -62.82
N ALA A 6 -3.41 73.89 -62.98
CA ALA A 6 -2.56 73.03 -62.15
C ALA A 6 -1.32 72.56 -62.92
N ARG A 7 -0.21 72.44 -62.18
CA ARG A 7 1.09 71.84 -62.53
C ARG A 7 2.10 72.80 -63.16
N SER A 8 2.94 73.38 -62.30
CA SER A 8 4.36 72.97 -62.21
C SER A 8 5.13 73.92 -61.27
N LEU A 9 4.94 73.72 -59.96
CA LEU A 9 5.92 74.16 -58.96
C LEU A 9 6.58 72.90 -58.41
N ARG A 10 7.63 72.42 -59.10
CA ARG A 10 8.60 71.50 -58.51
C ARG A 10 9.48 72.33 -57.59
N ALA A 11 9.08 72.43 -56.33
CA ALA A 11 9.96 72.89 -55.26
C ALA A 11 11.12 71.89 -55.15
N ALA A 12 12.33 72.38 -55.44
CA ALA A 12 13.57 71.71 -55.09
C ALA A 12 13.69 71.74 -53.55
N LEU A 13 13.27 70.65 -52.90
CA LEU A 13 13.63 70.37 -51.53
C LEU A 13 15.14 70.12 -51.51
N VAL A 14 15.90 71.12 -51.09
CA VAL A 14 17.31 70.98 -50.74
C VAL A 14 17.36 70.00 -49.56
N HIS A 15 17.82 68.79 -49.84
CA HIS A 15 18.22 67.83 -48.82
C HIS A 15 19.44 68.45 -48.10
N VAL A 16 19.19 69.13 -46.98
CA VAL A 16 20.25 69.48 -46.03
C VAL A 16 20.77 68.13 -45.52
N GLY A 17 21.88 67.68 -46.10
CA GLY A 17 22.55 66.46 -45.68
C GLY A 17 22.86 66.57 -44.20
N ARG A 18 22.22 65.72 -43.39
CA ARG A 18 22.51 65.59 -41.97
C ARG A 18 24.04 65.41 -41.84
N PRO A 19 24.73 66.19 -40.99
CA PRO A 19 26.17 66.03 -40.81
C PRO A 19 26.47 64.55 -40.47
N PRO A 20 27.58 63.98 -41.00
CA PRO A 20 27.92 62.60 -40.74
C PRO A 20 27.98 62.39 -39.22
N PRO A 21 27.37 61.32 -38.69
CA PRO A 21 27.37 61.05 -37.27
C PRO A 21 28.81 60.95 -36.76
N ASP A 22 29.05 61.47 -35.55
CA ASP A 22 30.37 61.39 -34.90
C ASP A 22 30.83 59.92 -34.86
N PRO A 23 32.02 59.59 -35.41
CA PRO A 23 32.52 58.22 -35.43
C PRO A 23 32.60 57.58 -34.03
N ALA A 24 32.76 58.37 -32.97
CA ALA A 24 32.76 57.86 -31.59
C ALA A 24 31.37 57.42 -31.13
N ILE A 25 30.31 58.12 -31.54
CA ILE A 25 28.91 57.73 -31.26
C ILE A 25 28.56 56.46 -32.06
N VAL A 26 28.94 56.41 -33.34
CA VAL A 26 28.74 55.21 -34.18
C VAL A 26 29.43 53.98 -33.56
N ALA A 27 30.65 54.14 -33.04
CA ALA A 27 31.37 53.08 -32.35
C ALA A 27 30.67 52.65 -31.04
N ALA A 28 30.18 53.60 -30.24
CA ALA A 28 29.45 53.31 -29.01
C ALA A 28 28.12 52.59 -29.27
N GLU A 29 27.36 52.99 -30.31
CA GLU A 29 26.14 52.33 -30.77
C GLU A 29 26.41 50.92 -31.26
N ALA A 30 27.48 50.73 -32.05
CA ALA A 30 27.89 49.40 -32.53
C ALA A 30 28.27 48.47 -31.37
N ARG A 31 28.99 48.99 -30.36
CA ARG A 31 29.33 48.23 -29.15
C ARG A 31 28.09 47.86 -28.35
N LEU A 32 27.19 48.80 -28.11
CA LEU A 32 25.93 48.55 -27.38
C LEU A 32 25.11 47.44 -28.07
N ARG A 33 24.98 47.53 -29.40
CA ARG A 33 24.28 46.52 -30.19
C ARG A 33 24.93 45.14 -30.10
N ALA A 34 26.26 45.07 -30.19
CA ALA A 34 27.00 43.81 -30.06
C ALA A 34 26.76 43.16 -28.68
N VAL A 35 26.86 43.92 -27.59
CA VAL A 35 26.62 43.39 -26.24
C VAL A 35 25.15 42.97 -26.07
N LEU A 36 24.20 43.73 -26.61
CA LEU A 36 22.78 43.36 -26.56
C LEU A 36 22.49 42.04 -27.30
N ASP A 37 23.09 41.85 -28.48
CA ASP A 37 22.97 40.62 -29.27
C ASP A 37 23.57 39.43 -28.50
N GLU A 38 24.74 39.60 -27.86
CA GLU A 38 25.37 38.59 -27.01
C GLU A 38 24.54 38.23 -25.77
N VAL A 39 24.03 39.22 -25.04
CA VAL A 39 23.15 39.00 -23.88
C VAL A 39 21.88 38.26 -24.30
N THR A 40 21.27 38.66 -25.42
CA THR A 40 20.08 37.99 -25.96
C THR A 40 20.37 36.54 -26.32
N ALA A 41 21.52 36.25 -26.91
CA ALA A 41 21.92 34.88 -27.26
C ALA A 41 22.17 34.04 -26.00
N LEU A 42 22.86 34.59 -25.00
CA LEU A 42 23.12 33.91 -23.73
C LEU A 42 21.84 33.64 -22.93
N ASP A 43 20.91 34.60 -22.90
CA ASP A 43 19.62 34.46 -22.22
C ASP A 43 18.82 33.30 -22.83
N LEU A 44 18.71 33.26 -24.16
CA LEU A 44 18.09 32.14 -24.87
C LEU A 44 18.80 30.80 -24.62
N GLU A 45 20.14 30.80 -24.53
CA GLU A 45 20.92 29.59 -24.21
C GLU A 45 20.65 29.10 -22.78
N VAL A 46 20.60 30.01 -21.81
CA VAL A 46 20.30 29.72 -20.39
C VAL A 46 18.88 29.19 -20.25
N GLU A 47 17.88 29.84 -20.87
CA GLU A 47 16.50 29.38 -20.87
C GLU A 47 16.38 27.99 -21.51
N ALA A 48 17.01 27.77 -22.66
CA ALA A 48 16.99 26.48 -23.35
C ALA A 48 17.66 25.37 -22.52
N LEU A 49 18.79 25.67 -21.89
CA LEU A 49 19.51 24.75 -21.01
C LEU A 49 18.66 24.41 -19.78
N SER A 50 18.13 25.40 -19.08
CA SER A 50 17.27 25.23 -17.91
C SER A 50 16.05 24.36 -18.25
N ALA A 51 15.36 24.66 -19.36
CA ALA A 51 14.21 23.88 -19.81
C ALA A 51 14.60 22.44 -20.20
N ALA A 52 15.77 22.23 -20.81
CA ALA A 52 16.27 20.89 -21.14
C ALA A 52 16.56 20.07 -19.88
N LEU A 53 17.21 20.67 -18.87
CA LEU A 53 17.51 20.02 -17.59
C LEU A 53 16.22 19.70 -16.82
N ALA A 54 15.25 20.60 -16.79
CA ALA A 54 13.95 20.36 -16.15
C ALA A 54 13.17 19.22 -16.83
N ARG A 55 13.14 19.20 -18.17
CA ARG A 55 12.53 18.10 -18.94
C ARG A 55 13.22 16.76 -18.66
N PHE A 56 14.55 16.75 -18.64
CA PHE A 56 15.33 15.54 -18.34
C PHE A 56 15.07 15.06 -16.91
N ALA A 57 15.16 15.93 -15.90
CA ALA A 57 14.90 15.58 -14.51
C ALA A 57 13.49 14.96 -14.34
N GLY A 58 12.46 15.61 -14.90
CA GLY A 58 11.10 15.07 -14.84
C GLY A 58 10.94 13.72 -15.55
N ALA A 59 11.61 13.52 -16.69
CA ALA A 59 11.60 12.23 -17.38
C ALA A 59 12.36 11.14 -16.61
N TYR A 60 13.51 11.48 -16.04
CA TYR A 60 14.34 10.61 -15.21
C TYR A 60 13.56 10.13 -13.97
N GLU A 61 12.97 11.06 -13.21
CA GLU A 61 12.15 10.76 -12.04
C GLU A 61 10.95 9.89 -12.38
N ARG A 62 10.21 10.19 -13.45
CA ARG A 62 9.08 9.35 -13.88
C ARG A 62 9.53 7.94 -14.26
N SER A 63 10.67 7.83 -14.95
CA SER A 63 11.19 6.54 -15.45
C SER A 63 11.72 5.62 -14.36
N LEU A 64 12.16 6.18 -13.23
CA LEU A 64 12.73 5.43 -12.10
C LEU A 64 11.82 5.39 -10.87
N ARG A 65 10.68 6.10 -10.87
CA ARG A 65 9.76 6.20 -9.74
C ARG A 65 9.40 4.83 -9.16
N GLU A 66 8.99 3.90 -10.01
CA GLU A 66 8.58 2.56 -9.57
C GLU A 66 9.75 1.79 -8.95
N ALA A 67 10.93 1.85 -9.56
CA ALA A 67 12.13 1.18 -9.03
C ALA A 67 12.53 1.72 -7.65
N PHE A 68 12.51 3.04 -7.45
CA PHE A 68 12.74 3.63 -6.13
C PHE A 68 11.65 3.23 -5.11
N GLN A 69 10.39 3.16 -5.53
CA GLN A 69 9.30 2.71 -4.66
C GLN A 69 9.47 1.24 -4.24
N GLU A 70 9.98 0.37 -5.13
CA GLU A 70 10.34 -1.02 -4.81
C GLU A 70 11.45 -1.09 -3.76
N VAL A 71 12.57 -0.37 -3.94
CA VAL A 71 13.67 -0.34 -2.95
C VAL A 71 13.15 0.15 -1.60
N GLN A 72 12.40 1.26 -1.57
CA GLN A 72 11.82 1.77 -0.33
C GLN A 72 10.85 0.78 0.33
N ALA A 73 10.07 0.03 -0.45
CA ALA A 73 9.18 -1.00 0.08
C ALA A 73 9.97 -2.16 0.70
N ALA A 74 11.04 -2.61 0.05
CA ALA A 74 11.94 -3.64 0.58
C ALA A 74 12.62 -3.19 1.89
N GLU A 75 13.17 -1.98 1.92
CA GLU A 75 13.79 -1.45 3.14
C GLU A 75 12.79 -1.26 4.29
N ARG A 76 11.56 -0.79 3.99
CA ARG A 76 10.49 -0.68 5.00
C ARG A 76 10.19 -2.05 5.61
N LEU A 77 10.17 -3.11 4.80
CA LEU A 77 9.99 -4.47 5.28
C LEU A 77 11.13 -4.90 6.20
N VAL A 78 12.39 -4.70 5.78
CA VAL A 78 13.58 -4.98 6.61
C VAL A 78 13.49 -4.28 7.97
N ARG A 79 13.18 -2.97 7.97
CA ARG A 79 13.03 -2.18 9.22
C ARG A 79 11.90 -2.70 10.12
N ARG A 80 10.75 -3.10 9.55
CA ARG A 80 9.62 -3.68 10.31
C ARG A 80 10.01 -4.99 10.97
N ILE A 81 10.66 -5.88 10.23
CA ILE A 81 11.10 -7.19 10.74
C ILE A 81 12.17 -7.02 11.82
N GLN A 82 13.13 -6.11 11.61
CA GLN A 82 14.13 -5.79 12.64
C GLN A 82 13.47 -5.28 13.93
N THR A 83 12.53 -4.34 13.80
CA THR A 83 11.79 -3.81 14.95
C THR A 83 11.04 -4.93 15.70
N LEU A 84 10.42 -5.86 14.99
CA LEU A 84 9.74 -7.00 15.62
C LEU A 84 10.75 -7.93 16.32
N SER A 85 11.88 -8.23 15.68
CA SER A 85 12.96 -9.03 16.26
C SER A 85 13.48 -8.43 17.57
N ASP A 86 13.79 -7.13 17.57
CA ASP A 86 14.31 -6.43 18.75
C ASP A 86 13.31 -6.43 19.91
N ARG A 87 12.02 -6.26 19.59
CA ARG A 87 10.95 -6.32 20.59
C ARG A 87 10.77 -7.72 21.18
N LEU A 88 10.84 -8.77 20.35
CA LEU A 88 10.78 -10.15 20.85
C LEU A 88 11.98 -10.46 21.75
N ALA A 89 13.20 -10.07 21.34
CA ALA A 89 14.40 -10.24 22.15
C ALA A 89 14.30 -9.49 23.50
N ALA A 90 13.74 -8.27 23.51
CA ALA A 90 13.50 -7.52 24.73
C ALA A 90 12.51 -8.23 25.68
N ILE A 91 11.41 -8.78 25.14
CA ILE A 91 10.45 -9.58 25.91
C ILE A 91 11.12 -10.84 26.47
N GLU A 92 11.88 -11.54 25.65
CA GLU A 92 12.62 -12.75 26.04
C GLU A 92 13.58 -12.47 27.20
N GLY A 93 14.35 -11.37 27.11
CA GLY A 93 15.24 -10.91 28.16
C GLY A 93 14.49 -10.57 29.46
N ALA A 94 13.36 -9.87 29.35
CA ALA A 94 12.52 -9.54 30.50
C ALA A 94 11.92 -10.78 31.19
N LEU A 95 11.55 -11.81 30.42
CA LEU A 95 11.06 -13.09 30.96
C LEU A 95 12.16 -13.86 31.70
N ARG A 96 13.39 -13.87 31.17
CA ARG A 96 14.51 -14.61 31.78
C ARG A 96 15.06 -13.97 33.04
N ALA A 97 14.93 -12.66 33.20
CA ALA A 97 15.46 -11.93 34.34
C ALA A 97 14.74 -12.22 35.69
N ASP A 98 13.77 -13.16 35.75
CA ASP A 98 13.02 -13.60 36.94
C ASP A 98 12.53 -12.42 37.85
N ALA A 99 11.35 -11.85 37.50
CA ALA A 99 10.52 -10.91 38.28
C ALA A 99 11.10 -9.47 38.50
N PRO A 100 10.44 -8.61 39.32
CA PRO A 100 9.48 -7.54 39.01
C PRO A 100 9.91 -6.41 38.03
N ALA A 101 10.95 -6.58 37.21
CA ALA A 101 11.43 -5.57 36.26
C ALA A 101 10.52 -5.32 35.04
N ALA A 102 9.53 -6.19 34.79
CA ALA A 102 8.58 -6.05 33.68
C ALA A 102 7.80 -4.72 33.69
N ASN A 103 7.55 -4.15 34.87
CA ASN A 103 6.90 -2.84 35.01
C ASN A 103 7.74 -1.66 34.50
N ALA A 104 9.07 -1.77 34.48
CA ALA A 104 9.96 -0.73 33.95
C ALA A 104 10.03 -0.75 32.41
N ALA A 105 10.08 -1.95 31.81
CA ALA A 105 10.02 -2.12 30.35
C ALA A 105 8.64 -1.71 29.78
N ARG A 106 7.54 -1.95 30.52
CA ARG A 106 6.17 -1.53 30.16
C ARG A 106 6.04 -0.01 29.98
N ARG A 107 6.63 0.77 30.89
CA ARG A 107 6.62 2.25 30.80
C ARG A 107 7.42 2.78 29.61
N ALA A 108 8.45 2.08 29.15
CA ALA A 108 9.23 2.48 27.98
C ALA A 108 8.52 2.13 26.66
N GLY A 109 7.86 0.97 26.59
CA GLY A 109 7.12 0.52 25.40
C GLY A 109 5.81 1.29 25.15
N ASP A 110 4.99 1.47 26.18
CA ASP A 110 3.71 2.18 26.07
C ASP A 110 3.91 3.67 25.74
N SER A 111 4.97 4.28 26.28
CA SER A 111 5.41 5.65 25.94
C SER A 111 5.78 5.78 24.46
N ALA A 112 6.53 4.82 23.90
CA ALA A 112 6.97 4.86 22.51
C ALA A 112 5.80 4.67 21.52
N VAL A 113 4.85 3.77 21.84
CA VAL A 113 3.66 3.53 21.01
C VAL A 113 2.68 4.70 21.10
N ALA A 114 2.43 5.24 22.31
CA ALA A 114 1.60 6.43 22.50
C ALA A 114 2.22 7.66 21.80
N ALA A 115 3.55 7.84 21.84
CA ALA A 115 4.24 8.91 21.14
C ALA A 115 4.20 8.75 19.60
N ALA A 116 4.21 7.52 19.09
CA ALA A 116 4.05 7.24 17.67
C ALA A 116 2.60 7.47 17.20
N ALA A 117 1.61 7.03 17.98
CA ALA A 117 0.20 7.26 17.71
C ALA A 117 -0.16 8.76 17.79
N ALA A 118 0.38 9.49 18.77
CA ALA A 118 0.22 10.93 18.88
C ALA A 118 0.88 11.69 17.73
N ARG A 119 2.06 11.26 17.26
CA ARG A 119 2.68 11.81 16.04
C ARG A 119 1.86 11.54 14.78
N ALA A 120 1.31 10.33 14.63
CA ALA A 120 0.44 9.98 13.51
C ALA A 120 -0.92 10.70 13.57
N ALA A 121 -1.43 11.03 14.76
CA ALA A 121 -2.63 11.85 14.92
C ALA A 121 -2.35 13.33 14.58
N ARG A 122 -1.20 13.89 15.03
CA ARG A 122 -0.79 15.26 14.67
C ARG A 122 -0.53 15.43 13.18
N ALA A 123 0.10 14.45 12.53
CA ALA A 123 0.30 14.46 11.08
C ALA A 123 -1.04 14.45 10.30
N ARG A 124 -2.08 13.79 10.85
CA ARG A 124 -3.43 13.80 10.28
C ARG A 124 -4.19 15.11 10.54
N GLY A 125 -4.00 15.74 11.71
CA GLY A 125 -4.58 17.05 12.01
C GLY A 125 -4.01 18.19 11.17
N LEU A 126 -2.71 18.13 10.83
CA LEU A 126 -2.04 19.14 10.00
C LEU A 126 -2.37 19.02 8.50
N ALA A 127 -2.82 17.85 8.04
CA ALA A 127 -3.25 17.64 6.65
C ALA A 127 -4.73 18.02 6.41
N ALA A 128 -5.54 18.14 7.47
CA ALA A 128 -6.96 18.48 7.38
C ALA A 128 -7.26 19.98 7.63
N GLY A 129 -6.24 20.79 7.94
CA GLY A 129 -6.40 22.20 8.33
C GLY A 129 -6.03 23.25 7.27
N ARG A 130 -5.89 22.86 5.99
CA ARG A 130 -5.66 23.81 4.88
C ARG A 130 -6.68 23.55 3.77
N GLY A 131 -7.90 24.03 3.98
CA GLY A 131 -8.97 23.94 3.00
C GLY A 131 -10.18 24.77 3.38
N GLY A 132 -10.15 26.05 3.01
CA GLY A 132 -11.35 26.85 2.74
C GLY A 132 -11.68 27.95 3.75
N GLU A 133 -12.15 29.08 3.20
CA GLU A 133 -12.62 30.34 3.80
C GLU A 133 -11.47 31.37 3.83
N ASP A 134 -11.40 32.32 2.89
CA ASP A 134 -12.34 33.43 2.81
C ASP A 134 -12.86 33.75 1.39
N ALA A 135 -14.17 33.97 1.32
CA ALA A 135 -14.83 34.73 0.28
C ALA A 135 -15.06 36.14 0.82
N GLU A 136 -14.75 37.19 0.05
CA GLU A 136 -15.50 38.44 0.13
C GLU A 136 -15.67 39.11 -1.25
N PRO A 137 -16.83 39.76 -1.48
CA PRO A 137 -17.17 40.47 -2.71
C PRO A 137 -17.02 42.01 -2.58
N GLY A 138 -16.88 42.69 -3.73
CA GLY A 138 -17.63 43.93 -4.02
C GLY A 138 -17.03 45.30 -3.67
N ALA A 139 -16.52 45.97 -4.72
CA ALA A 139 -16.81 47.35 -5.18
C ALA A 139 -16.94 48.56 -4.21
N GLY A 140 -16.19 49.63 -4.52
CA GLY A 140 -16.62 51.04 -4.34
C GLY A 140 -15.54 52.02 -3.85
N PRO A 141 -15.60 53.34 -4.22
CA PRO A 141 -14.44 54.21 -4.45
C PRO A 141 -14.25 55.35 -3.41
N ASP A 142 -13.36 56.30 -3.76
CA ASP A 142 -13.07 57.63 -3.14
C ASP A 142 -12.05 57.60 -1.98
N GLU A 143 -11.19 58.57 -1.70
CA GLU A 143 -10.62 59.77 -2.33
C GLU A 143 -9.49 60.22 -1.34
N VAL A 144 -8.45 60.90 -1.86
CA VAL A 144 -7.43 61.78 -1.22
C VAL A 144 -7.04 61.65 0.28
N ASP A 145 -5.73 61.62 0.54
CA ASP A 145 -5.09 62.66 1.36
C ASP A 145 -3.57 62.77 1.11
N GLU A 146 -3.11 64.00 0.86
CA GLU A 146 -1.72 64.49 0.79
C GLU A 146 -1.37 65.17 2.12
N ALA A 147 -0.14 64.95 2.63
CA ALA A 147 0.70 65.87 3.46
C ALA A 147 1.80 65.01 4.15
N ASP A 148 3.08 65.06 3.78
CA ASP A 148 4.12 66.11 3.91
C ASP A 148 5.15 65.77 5.02
N VAL A 149 6.35 65.31 4.62
CA VAL A 149 7.73 65.90 4.77
C VAL A 149 8.36 65.68 6.18
N GLU A 150 9.53 65.06 6.38
CA GLU A 150 10.93 65.53 6.14
C GLU A 150 11.90 64.32 6.21
N GLU A 151 12.68 64.05 5.16
CA GLU A 151 14.08 64.49 4.90
C GLU A 151 15.17 63.73 5.69
N GLY A 152 16.09 63.08 4.95
CA GLY A 152 17.44 62.82 5.47
C GLY A 152 18.17 61.52 5.13
N ALA A 153 18.23 61.07 3.87
CA ALA A 153 19.42 60.39 3.32
C ALA A 153 19.30 60.21 1.79
N ALA A 154 20.25 60.79 1.06
CA ALA A 154 20.36 60.69 -0.39
C ALA A 154 20.58 59.24 -0.88
N LEU A 155 19.50 58.57 -1.25
CA LEU A 155 19.47 57.34 -2.06
C LEU A 155 18.26 57.39 -3.01
N GLU A 156 18.19 58.42 -3.85
CA GLU A 156 17.33 58.42 -5.04
C GLU A 156 18.15 57.84 -6.20
N PRO A 157 18.05 56.54 -6.53
CA PRO A 157 18.11 56.23 -7.97
C PRO A 157 17.34 55.00 -8.51
N GLU A 158 17.07 53.93 -7.77
CA GLU A 158 16.66 52.64 -8.40
C GLU A 158 15.15 52.39 -8.47
N GLU A 159 14.38 52.62 -7.40
CA GLU A 159 12.93 52.34 -7.41
C GLU A 159 12.15 53.24 -8.37
N LEU A 160 12.57 54.50 -8.50
CA LEU A 160 12.00 55.44 -9.46
C LEU A 160 12.40 55.12 -10.89
N ALA A 161 13.64 54.66 -11.12
CA ALA A 161 14.05 54.14 -12.42
C ALA A 161 13.25 52.89 -12.80
N LEU A 162 13.10 51.94 -11.87
CA LEU A 162 12.30 50.71 -12.01
C LEU A 162 10.85 51.03 -12.39
N LYS A 163 10.18 51.92 -11.64
CA LYS A 163 8.80 52.38 -11.91
C LYS A 163 8.66 53.12 -13.23
N ARG A 164 9.63 53.96 -13.61
CA ARG A 164 9.61 54.69 -14.90
C ARG A 164 9.78 53.75 -16.07
N LEU A 165 10.70 52.80 -15.95
CA LEU A 165 11.03 51.85 -17.00
C LEU A 165 9.90 50.84 -17.21
N HIS A 166 9.32 50.32 -16.13
CA HIS A 166 8.10 49.50 -16.18
C HIS A 166 6.96 50.25 -16.86
N ARG A 167 6.69 51.53 -16.49
CA ARG A 167 5.66 52.34 -17.16
C ARG A 167 5.94 52.65 -18.62
N SER A 168 7.21 52.74 -19.02
CA SER A 168 7.61 52.94 -20.42
C SER A 168 7.35 51.67 -21.24
N LEU A 169 7.81 50.54 -20.72
CA LEU A 169 7.59 49.22 -21.30
C LEU A 169 6.11 48.84 -21.37
N ALA A 170 5.35 49.13 -20.31
CA ALA A 170 3.91 48.88 -20.24
C ALA A 170 3.14 49.66 -21.32
N ARG A 171 3.56 50.89 -21.61
CA ARG A 171 2.98 51.71 -22.69
C ARG A 171 3.32 51.20 -24.07
N LEU A 172 4.49 50.59 -24.24
CA LEU A 172 4.95 50.08 -25.53
C LEU A 172 4.43 48.66 -25.83
N LEU A 173 4.22 47.85 -24.79
CA LEU A 173 3.85 46.44 -24.87
C LEU A 173 2.39 46.15 -24.52
N HIS A 174 1.54 47.19 -24.36
CA HIS A 174 0.16 46.98 -23.98
C HIS A 174 -0.56 46.08 -25.01
N PRO A 175 -1.22 44.98 -24.59
CA PRO A 175 -1.85 44.03 -25.52
C PRO A 175 -2.95 44.65 -26.40
N ASP A 176 -3.54 45.77 -25.97
CA ASP A 176 -4.52 46.53 -26.76
C ASP A 176 -3.93 47.24 -28.00
N LEU A 177 -2.60 47.35 -28.09
CA LEU A 177 -1.92 47.90 -29.26
C LEU A 177 -1.79 46.88 -30.41
N ALA A 178 -2.21 45.62 -30.20
CA ALA A 178 -2.16 44.57 -31.20
C ALA A 178 -3.21 44.73 -32.31
N ARG A 179 -2.79 44.56 -33.57
CA ARG A 179 -3.65 44.62 -34.76
C ARG A 179 -4.38 43.32 -35.07
N ASP A 180 -3.93 42.19 -34.50
CA ASP A 180 -4.51 40.87 -34.69
C ASP A 180 -4.38 40.01 -33.41
N GLU A 181 -5.12 38.90 -33.35
CA GLU A 181 -5.16 37.98 -32.21
C GLU A 181 -3.77 37.40 -31.86
N GLY A 182 -2.95 37.09 -32.87
CA GLY A 182 -1.62 36.52 -32.69
C GLY A 182 -0.60 37.54 -32.16
N ALA A 183 -0.71 38.80 -32.59
CA ALA A 183 0.04 39.92 -32.04
C ALA A 183 -0.39 40.24 -30.60
N ARG A 184 -1.67 40.07 -30.26
CA ARG A 184 -2.20 40.26 -28.90
C ARG A 184 -1.62 39.22 -27.94
N GLY A 185 -1.53 37.95 -28.36
CA GLY A 185 -0.88 36.89 -27.59
C GLY A 185 0.60 37.18 -27.32
N ARG A 186 1.35 37.55 -28.37
CA ARG A 186 2.79 37.89 -28.23
C ARG A 186 3.06 39.11 -27.34
N LEU A 187 2.27 40.18 -27.48
CA LEU A 187 2.38 41.37 -26.60
C LEU A 187 1.95 41.04 -25.16
N GLY A 188 0.94 40.19 -24.99
CA GLY A 188 0.51 39.69 -23.68
C GLY A 188 1.61 38.93 -22.94
N GLU A 189 2.31 38.01 -23.63
CA GLU A 189 3.45 37.29 -23.06
C GLU A 189 4.63 38.24 -22.72
N LEU A 190 4.93 39.19 -23.60
CA LEU A 190 5.97 40.20 -23.36
C LEU A 190 5.65 41.07 -22.14
N MET A 191 4.40 41.55 -22.04
CA MET A 191 3.92 42.36 -20.92
C MET A 191 3.89 41.56 -19.61
N ALA A 192 3.52 40.28 -19.65
CA ALA A 192 3.57 39.40 -18.49
C ALA A 192 4.99 39.23 -17.96
N ARG A 193 5.99 39.08 -18.84
CA ARG A 193 7.41 39.03 -18.43
C ARG A 193 7.91 40.35 -17.86
N VAL A 194 7.50 41.49 -18.43
CA VAL A 194 7.78 42.83 -17.87
C VAL A 194 7.18 43.00 -16.48
N ASN A 195 5.94 42.57 -16.28
CA ASN A 195 5.28 42.63 -14.98
C ASN A 195 5.96 41.72 -13.96
N ALA A 196 6.33 40.49 -14.34
CA ALA A 196 7.05 39.56 -13.47
C ALA A 196 8.43 40.09 -13.06
N ALA A 197 9.17 40.70 -14.00
CA ALA A 197 10.45 41.34 -13.71
C ALA A 197 10.29 42.55 -12.76
N TYR A 198 9.23 43.35 -12.94
CA TYR A 198 8.92 44.47 -12.05
C TYR A 198 8.53 44.03 -10.65
N GLU A 199 7.68 43.00 -10.51
CA GLU A 199 7.31 42.43 -9.21
C GLU A 199 8.51 41.81 -8.47
N ALA A 200 9.46 41.22 -9.21
CA ALA A 200 10.70 40.69 -8.66
C ALA A 200 11.75 41.78 -8.33
N GLY A 201 11.49 43.06 -8.67
CA GLY A 201 12.45 44.15 -8.51
C GLY A 201 13.66 44.05 -9.44
N ASP A 202 13.56 43.29 -10.53
CA ASP A 202 14.65 43.00 -11.45
C ASP A 202 14.83 44.13 -12.48
N LEU A 203 15.48 45.21 -12.05
CA LEU A 203 15.78 46.38 -12.87
C LEU A 203 16.58 46.01 -14.13
N ALA A 204 17.49 45.04 -14.02
CA ALA A 204 18.33 44.61 -15.13
C ALA A 204 17.51 43.97 -16.26
N THR A 205 16.55 43.10 -15.89
CA THR A 205 15.63 42.48 -16.86
C THR A 205 14.72 43.51 -17.53
N LEU A 206 14.22 44.50 -16.77
CA LEU A 206 13.45 45.60 -17.34
C LEU A 206 14.30 46.49 -18.28
N GLU A 207 15.55 46.80 -17.92
CA GLU A 207 16.48 47.53 -18.79
C GLU A 207 16.70 46.78 -20.09
N LEU A 208 17.00 45.49 -20.03
CA LEU A 208 17.18 44.64 -21.20
C LEU A 208 15.95 44.62 -22.12
N MET A 209 14.75 44.55 -21.54
CA MET A 209 13.50 44.59 -22.31
C MET A 209 13.27 45.97 -22.92
N ALA A 210 13.54 47.06 -22.20
CA ALA A 210 13.39 48.42 -22.69
C ALA A 210 14.34 48.73 -23.86
N GLU A 211 15.56 48.22 -23.78
CA GLU A 211 16.55 48.26 -24.86
C GLU A 211 16.08 47.52 -26.11
N ARG A 212 15.64 46.27 -25.93
CA ARG A 212 15.19 45.41 -27.03
C ARG A 212 14.00 45.98 -27.81
N LEU A 213 13.21 46.84 -27.15
CA LEU A 213 12.01 47.46 -27.71
C LEU A 213 12.21 48.92 -28.12
N GLY A 214 13.42 49.48 -27.93
CA GLY A 214 13.74 50.86 -28.29
C GLY A 214 13.09 51.93 -27.41
N ALA A 215 12.65 51.59 -26.19
CA ALA A 215 11.88 52.48 -25.32
C ALA A 215 12.73 53.49 -24.51
N GLY A 216 14.04 53.50 -24.72
CA GLY A 216 14.99 54.42 -24.09
C GLY A 216 15.51 55.48 -25.05
N GLU A 217 14.65 56.42 -25.47
CA GLU A 217 15.06 57.61 -26.23
C GLU A 217 15.59 58.70 -25.30
N LEU A 218 16.76 59.26 -25.65
CA LEU A 218 17.29 60.49 -25.07
C LEU A 218 16.62 61.71 -25.73
N ASP A 219 16.46 62.78 -24.97
CA ASP A 219 16.04 64.09 -25.47
C ASP A 219 16.94 64.53 -26.66
N PRO A 220 16.40 64.96 -27.81
CA PRO A 220 17.20 65.30 -28.99
C PRO A 220 18.18 66.48 -28.81
N ASP A 221 18.10 67.24 -27.72
CA ASP A 221 18.95 68.39 -27.39
C ASP A 221 20.21 68.05 -26.56
N VAL A 222 20.47 66.76 -26.29
CA VAL A 222 21.63 66.29 -25.52
C VAL A 222 22.93 66.42 -26.33
N SER A 223 24.02 66.86 -25.69
CA SER A 223 25.31 67.02 -26.37
C SER A 223 25.85 65.68 -26.90
N PRO A 224 26.66 65.68 -27.98
CA PRO A 224 27.29 64.46 -28.51
C PRO A 224 28.09 63.66 -27.46
N GLU A 225 28.72 64.36 -26.52
CA GLU A 225 29.51 63.78 -25.42
C GLU A 225 28.64 63.08 -24.39
N GLU A 226 27.53 63.71 -23.98
CA GLU A 226 26.56 63.12 -23.05
C GLU A 226 25.85 61.92 -23.67
N ARG A 227 25.52 61.96 -24.97
CA ARG A 227 24.95 60.82 -25.70
C ARG A 227 25.92 59.64 -25.72
N ARG A 228 27.20 59.90 -25.98
CA ARG A 228 28.24 58.86 -25.93
C ARG A 228 28.37 58.26 -24.53
N ALA A 229 28.46 59.10 -23.49
CA ALA A 229 28.58 58.63 -22.10
C ALA A 229 27.37 57.78 -21.68
N HIS A 230 26.16 58.15 -22.13
CA HIS A 230 24.95 57.38 -21.90
C HIS A 230 24.99 55.99 -22.58
N LEU A 231 25.40 55.92 -23.85
CA LEU A 231 25.57 54.66 -24.58
C LEU A 231 26.63 53.76 -23.94
N GLU A 232 27.76 54.33 -23.51
CA GLU A 232 28.81 53.60 -22.80
C GLU A 232 28.32 53.07 -21.44
N LYS A 233 27.54 53.86 -20.69
CA LYS A 233 26.91 53.43 -19.43
C LYS A 233 25.95 52.26 -19.64
N ARG A 234 25.12 52.31 -20.68
CA ARG A 234 24.21 51.21 -21.07
C ARG A 234 24.98 49.96 -21.48
N ALA A 235 26.01 50.11 -22.30
CA ALA A 235 26.86 48.99 -22.70
C ALA A 235 27.53 48.34 -21.47
N ALA A 236 27.99 49.13 -20.49
CA ALA A 236 28.53 48.61 -19.24
C ALA A 236 27.48 47.92 -18.36
N ALA A 237 26.22 48.38 -18.36
CA ALA A 237 25.12 47.70 -17.67
C ALA A 237 24.82 46.33 -18.30
N LEU A 238 24.68 46.27 -19.62
CA LEU A 238 24.47 45.01 -20.35
C LEU A 238 25.64 44.04 -20.16
N GLU A 239 26.87 44.53 -20.09
CA GLU A 239 28.05 43.70 -19.82
C GLU A 239 27.97 43.00 -18.45
N ARG A 240 27.42 43.67 -17.43
CA ARG A 240 27.17 43.05 -16.11
C ARG A 240 26.12 41.94 -16.20
N ILE A 241 25.07 42.14 -17.01
CA ILE A 241 24.04 41.13 -17.27
C ILE A 241 24.65 39.93 -18.01
N ARG A 242 25.45 40.19 -19.05
CA ARG A 242 26.21 39.17 -19.81
C ARG A 242 27.00 38.26 -18.88
N LEU A 243 27.81 38.85 -18.00
CA LEU A 243 28.60 38.12 -17.00
C LEU A 243 27.72 37.36 -15.99
N ALA A 244 26.54 37.88 -15.64
CA ALA A 244 25.61 37.19 -14.77
C ALA A 244 25.00 35.95 -15.45
N LEU A 245 24.59 36.07 -16.72
CA LEU A 245 24.09 34.95 -17.52
C LEU A 245 25.17 33.90 -17.79
N GLU A 246 26.42 34.30 -18.01
CA GLU A 246 27.54 33.35 -18.11
C GLU A 246 27.73 32.53 -16.83
N ARG A 247 27.74 33.19 -15.67
CA ARG A 247 27.79 32.50 -14.38
C ARG A 247 26.59 31.59 -14.17
N GLU A 248 25.40 32.01 -14.61
CA GLU A 248 24.19 31.20 -14.54
C GLU A 248 24.30 29.95 -15.39
N ARG A 249 24.74 30.11 -16.63
CA ARG A 249 25.01 29.01 -17.56
C ARG A 249 26.03 28.04 -16.98
N GLU A 250 27.14 28.54 -16.43
CA GLU A 250 28.16 27.70 -15.79
C GLU A 250 27.59 26.95 -14.57
N ARG A 251 26.76 27.61 -13.75
CA ARG A 251 26.06 26.99 -12.63
C ARG A 251 25.13 25.86 -13.09
N LEU A 252 24.35 26.07 -14.15
CA LEU A 252 23.47 25.05 -14.72
C LEU A 252 24.27 23.87 -15.29
N LEU A 253 25.34 24.14 -16.03
CA LEU A 253 26.24 23.11 -16.57
C LEU A 253 26.97 22.32 -15.47
N GLY A 254 27.27 22.96 -14.34
CA GLY A 254 27.88 22.35 -13.16
C GLY A 254 26.91 21.56 -12.28
N SER A 255 25.60 21.58 -12.56
CA SER A 255 24.60 20.85 -11.76
C SER A 255 24.69 19.33 -11.94
N ASP A 256 24.24 18.58 -10.93
CA ASP A 256 24.19 17.11 -11.02
C ASP A 256 23.25 16.63 -12.14
N THR A 257 22.13 17.34 -12.38
CA THR A 257 21.22 17.06 -13.49
C THR A 257 21.91 17.20 -14.84
N ALA A 258 22.76 18.23 -15.01
CA ALA A 258 23.53 18.41 -16.24
C ALA A 258 24.58 17.31 -16.43
N ARG A 259 25.26 16.92 -15.34
CA ARG A 259 26.19 15.78 -15.36
C ARG A 259 25.49 14.47 -15.73
N LEU A 260 24.30 14.20 -15.17
CA LEU A 260 23.50 13.02 -15.49
C LEU A 260 22.98 13.04 -16.93
N LEU A 261 22.51 14.18 -17.44
CA LEU A 261 22.10 14.32 -18.84
C LEU A 261 23.28 14.09 -19.78
N ALA A 262 24.46 14.63 -19.46
CA ALA A 262 25.67 14.40 -20.24
C ALA A 262 26.07 12.91 -20.23
N GLU A 263 25.98 12.23 -19.09
CA GLU A 263 26.23 10.78 -19.02
C GLU A 263 25.19 9.97 -19.81
N SER A 264 23.90 10.29 -19.70
CA SER A 264 22.83 9.63 -20.48
C SER A 264 23.13 9.71 -21.97
N ARG A 265 23.47 10.91 -22.47
CA ARG A 265 23.83 11.13 -23.88
C ARG A 265 25.09 10.38 -24.29
N ARG A 266 26.12 10.33 -23.43
CA ARG A 266 27.34 9.54 -23.69
C ARG A 266 27.02 8.05 -23.83
N ARG A 267 26.16 7.52 -22.95
CA ARG A 267 25.71 6.11 -23.01
C ARG A 267 24.91 5.83 -24.26
N GLU A 268 23.96 6.70 -24.61
CA GLU A 268 23.17 6.59 -25.85
C GLU A 268 24.07 6.56 -27.10
N GLN A 269 25.11 7.41 -27.15
CA GLN A 269 26.10 7.42 -28.24
C GLN A 269 26.93 6.14 -28.31
N ALA A 270 27.16 5.48 -27.17
CA ALA A 270 27.82 4.18 -27.09
C ALA A 270 26.85 2.98 -27.29
N GLY A 271 25.56 3.24 -27.54
CA GLY A 271 24.52 2.22 -27.71
C GLY A 271 23.94 1.65 -26.41
N GLY A 272 24.24 2.27 -25.27
CA GLY A 272 23.68 1.94 -23.95
C GLY A 272 22.49 2.83 -23.55
N ASP A 273 21.82 2.46 -22.46
CA ASP A 273 20.70 3.22 -21.87
C ASP A 273 20.92 3.35 -20.36
N LEU A 274 21.33 4.54 -19.93
CA LEU A 274 21.59 4.85 -18.52
C LEU A 274 20.35 4.60 -17.64
N LEU A 275 19.14 4.91 -18.13
CA LEU A 275 17.92 4.73 -17.35
C LEU A 275 17.59 3.25 -17.18
N ALA A 276 17.79 2.44 -18.21
CA ALA A 276 17.61 0.99 -18.11
C ALA A 276 18.63 0.35 -17.16
N GLU A 277 19.90 0.78 -17.23
CA GLU A 277 20.95 0.33 -16.32
C GLU A 277 20.63 0.68 -14.86
N THR A 278 20.32 1.95 -14.56
CA THR A 278 19.96 2.37 -13.18
C THR A 278 18.69 1.66 -12.69
N ARG A 279 17.70 1.41 -13.55
CA ARG A 279 16.51 0.63 -13.19
C ARG A 279 16.89 -0.82 -12.83
N ALA A 280 17.80 -1.44 -13.58
CA ALA A 280 18.27 -2.78 -13.31
C ALA A 280 19.05 -2.85 -11.98
N GLU A 281 19.92 -1.87 -11.70
CA GLU A 281 20.65 -1.75 -10.44
C GLU A 281 19.68 -1.63 -9.24
N LEU A 282 18.71 -0.73 -9.30
CA LEU A 282 17.69 -0.57 -8.26
C LEU A 282 16.84 -1.85 -8.10
N ALA A 283 16.56 -2.57 -9.18
CA ALA A 283 15.82 -3.83 -9.10
C ALA A 283 16.64 -4.97 -8.46
N GLU A 284 17.95 -5.01 -8.68
CA GLU A 284 18.87 -5.91 -7.96
C GLU A 284 18.95 -5.54 -6.47
N GLU A 285 19.07 -4.25 -6.15
CA GLU A 285 19.07 -3.77 -4.76
C GLU A 285 17.77 -4.14 -4.02
N ALA A 286 16.61 -3.90 -4.64
CA ALA A 286 15.32 -4.28 -4.09
C ALA A 286 15.23 -5.81 -3.86
N ARG A 287 15.70 -6.63 -4.81
CA ARG A 287 15.73 -8.09 -4.66
C ARG A 287 16.64 -8.53 -3.51
N ALA A 288 17.83 -7.95 -3.39
CA ALA A 288 18.74 -8.24 -2.29
C ALA A 288 18.13 -7.87 -0.92
N ALA A 289 17.47 -6.71 -0.83
CA ALA A 289 16.78 -6.27 0.38
C ALA A 289 15.58 -7.18 0.73
N TYR A 290 14.81 -7.65 -0.25
CA TYR A 290 13.74 -8.62 -0.03
C TYR A 290 14.27 -9.99 0.42
N ALA A 291 15.40 -10.45 -0.12
CA ALA A 291 16.04 -11.68 0.32
C ALA A 291 16.52 -11.58 1.78
N ASP A 292 17.15 -10.45 2.17
CA ASP A 292 17.53 -10.21 3.57
C ASP A 292 16.30 -10.15 4.49
N ALA A 293 15.21 -9.51 4.05
CA ALA A 293 13.96 -9.48 4.80
C ALA A 293 13.41 -10.89 5.08
N LEU A 294 13.36 -11.77 4.08
CA LEU A 294 12.91 -13.16 4.26
C LEU A 294 13.82 -13.94 5.23
N ALA A 295 15.15 -13.81 5.07
CA ALA A 295 16.10 -14.45 5.97
C ALA A 295 15.96 -13.95 7.42
N ARG A 296 15.62 -12.66 7.62
CA ARG A 296 15.29 -12.11 8.95
C ARG A 296 13.96 -12.61 9.48
N LEU A 297 12.95 -12.80 8.64
CA LEU A 297 11.64 -13.29 9.06
C LEU A 297 11.72 -14.69 9.68
N GLU A 298 12.55 -15.58 9.12
CA GLU A 298 12.81 -16.90 9.71
C GLU A 298 13.51 -16.81 11.08
N ARG A 299 14.45 -15.86 11.24
CA ARG A 299 15.08 -15.58 12.55
C ARG A 299 14.06 -15.06 13.56
N VAL A 300 13.12 -14.21 13.14
CA VAL A 300 12.02 -13.74 13.98
C VAL A 300 11.14 -14.91 14.45
N GLY A 301 10.84 -15.89 13.59
CA GLY A 301 10.14 -17.11 13.99
C GLY A 301 10.89 -17.90 15.08
N THR A 302 12.22 -17.94 15.00
CA THR A 302 13.07 -18.55 16.05
C THR A 302 13.05 -17.77 17.36
N ALA A 303 13.12 -16.44 17.30
CA ALA A 303 13.00 -15.56 18.46
C ALA A 303 11.63 -15.70 19.14
N ALA A 304 10.55 -15.80 18.36
CA ALA A 304 9.21 -16.01 18.90
C ALA A 304 9.12 -17.34 19.69
N ARG A 305 9.65 -18.43 19.15
CA ARG A 305 9.73 -19.72 19.87
C ARG A 305 10.58 -19.61 21.15
N ALA A 306 11.61 -18.79 21.16
CA ALA A 306 12.46 -18.60 22.33
C ALA A 306 11.72 -17.83 23.44
N VAL A 307 10.93 -16.81 23.08
CA VAL A 307 9.99 -16.13 23.99
C VAL A 307 8.97 -17.12 24.56
N ALA A 308 8.36 -17.96 23.71
CA ALA A 308 7.40 -18.97 24.14
C ALA A 308 8.00 -19.92 25.20
N ARG A 309 9.19 -20.48 24.95
CA ARG A 309 9.91 -21.32 25.91
C ARG A 309 10.23 -20.59 27.21
N ALA A 310 10.66 -19.34 27.13
CA ALA A 310 10.93 -18.51 28.31
C ALA A 310 9.66 -18.30 29.15
N ARG A 311 8.52 -18.02 28.49
CA ARG A 311 7.21 -17.91 29.15
C ARG A 311 6.83 -19.21 29.84
N THR A 312 6.88 -20.37 29.16
CA THR A 312 6.54 -21.67 29.74
C THR A 312 7.39 -21.99 30.98
N ALA A 313 8.69 -21.67 30.94
CA ALA A 313 9.59 -21.84 32.07
C ALA A 313 9.19 -20.96 33.27
N VAL A 314 8.86 -19.69 33.04
CA VAL A 314 8.37 -18.77 34.08
C VAL A 314 7.03 -19.25 34.65
N MET A 315 6.08 -19.64 33.80
CA MET A 315 4.77 -20.14 34.23
C MET A 315 4.89 -21.40 35.10
N THR A 316 5.76 -22.34 34.72
CA THR A 316 6.00 -23.56 35.51
C THR A 316 6.56 -23.25 36.91
N LYS A 317 7.41 -22.22 37.05
CA LYS A 317 7.92 -21.76 38.36
C LYS A 317 6.81 -21.13 39.21
N ILE A 318 5.90 -20.35 38.61
CA ILE A 318 4.80 -19.68 39.31
C ILE A 318 3.81 -20.72 39.85
N VAL A 319 3.44 -21.72 39.05
CA VAL A 319 2.49 -22.78 39.45
C VAL A 319 2.99 -23.56 40.67
N ARG A 320 4.31 -23.76 40.82
CA ARG A 320 4.90 -24.47 41.98
C ARG A 320 4.88 -23.68 43.31
N ARG A 321 4.53 -22.38 43.31
CA ARG A 321 4.71 -21.47 44.46
C ARG A 321 3.43 -21.12 45.26
N GLY A 322 2.31 -21.84 45.14
CA GLY A 322 1.08 -21.50 45.88
C GLY A 322 0.18 -22.69 46.23
N PRO A 323 -0.16 -22.94 47.53
CA PRO A 323 -1.14 -23.94 47.96
C PRO A 323 -2.59 -23.41 47.95
N THR A 324 -2.81 -22.10 47.88
CA THR A 324 -4.13 -21.47 48.01
C THR A 324 -4.67 -21.00 46.66
N GLY A 325 -5.03 -21.97 45.81
CA GLY A 325 -6.17 -22.05 44.87
C GLY A 325 -6.66 -20.88 43.99
N ALA A 326 -6.23 -19.64 44.15
CA ALA A 326 -6.70 -18.53 43.33
C ALA A 326 -5.62 -17.46 43.17
N ARG A 327 -4.86 -17.56 42.07
CA ARG A 327 -4.08 -16.42 41.58
C ARG A 327 -4.51 -16.16 40.15
N ARG A 328 -4.91 -14.91 39.87
CA ARG A 328 -4.87 -14.38 38.51
C ARG A 328 -3.43 -14.54 38.05
N THR A 329 -3.20 -15.52 37.20
CA THR A 329 -1.92 -15.80 36.58
C THR A 329 -1.56 -14.55 35.78
N PHE A 330 -0.64 -13.75 36.31
CA PHE A 330 -0.06 -12.64 35.57
C PHE A 330 0.69 -13.26 34.39
N ASP A 331 0.11 -13.19 33.20
CA ASP A 331 0.79 -13.55 31.98
C ASP A 331 1.45 -12.28 31.41
N PRO A 332 2.78 -12.15 31.51
CA PRO A 332 3.50 -10.98 31.00
C PRO A 332 3.32 -10.75 29.49
N LEU A 333 2.90 -11.76 28.72
CA LEU A 333 2.56 -11.58 27.30
C LEU A 333 1.15 -11.00 27.11
N ALA A 334 0.20 -11.33 27.98
CA ALA A 334 -1.18 -10.85 27.88
C ALA A 334 -1.29 -9.33 28.14
N GLU A 335 -0.33 -8.75 28.85
CA GLU A 335 -0.27 -7.29 29.07
C GLU A 335 0.56 -6.54 28.01
N GLY A 336 1.27 -7.25 27.14
CA GLY A 336 2.13 -6.64 26.12
C GLY A 336 1.41 -6.50 24.78
N GLY A 337 1.23 -5.26 24.28
CA GLY A 337 0.57 -5.00 22.99
C GLY A 337 1.25 -5.58 21.73
N LEU A 338 2.39 -6.25 21.87
CA LEU A 338 3.11 -6.93 20.78
C LEU A 338 2.56 -8.33 20.47
N VAL A 339 2.19 -9.07 21.52
CA VAL A 339 1.79 -10.47 21.43
C VAL A 339 0.28 -10.54 21.57
N ARG A 340 -0.38 -10.91 20.48
CA ARG A 340 -1.82 -11.18 20.55
C ARG A 340 -2.06 -12.55 21.12
N MET A 341 -3.02 -12.69 22.00
CA MET A 341 -3.55 -14.00 22.33
C MET A 341 -4.47 -14.45 21.20
N GLY A 342 -4.11 -15.53 20.51
CA GLY A 342 -4.97 -16.18 19.52
C GLY A 342 -6.28 -16.62 20.19
N ALA A 343 -7.40 -16.28 19.55
CA ALA A 343 -8.78 -16.68 19.85
C ALA A 343 -9.28 -16.65 21.33
N ALA A 344 -8.55 -16.05 22.26
CA ALA A 344 -8.94 -16.00 23.68
C ALA A 344 -9.76 -14.74 23.99
N ARG A 345 -10.98 -14.68 23.43
CA ARG A 345 -12.24 -14.20 24.04
C ARG A 345 -13.29 -14.01 22.94
N LEU A 346 -13.82 -15.16 22.52
CA LEU A 346 -15.19 -15.27 22.02
C LEU A 346 -16.16 -14.76 23.10
N ASP A 347 -16.31 -13.44 23.19
CA ASP A 347 -17.51 -12.83 23.73
C ASP A 347 -17.78 -11.50 23.01
N ARG A 348 -18.57 -11.62 21.94
CA ARG A 348 -19.48 -10.60 21.41
C ARG A 348 -18.84 -9.24 21.10
N GLN A 349 -17.86 -9.22 20.20
CA GLN A 349 -17.51 -7.96 19.55
C GLN A 349 -18.59 -7.62 18.52
N ARG A 350 -19.55 -6.79 18.95
CA ARG A 350 -20.41 -6.05 18.03
C ARG A 350 -19.51 -5.41 16.98
N ALA A 351 -19.89 -5.53 15.70
CA ALA A 351 -19.17 -4.91 14.61
C ALA A 351 -18.90 -3.43 14.92
N THR A 352 -17.64 -3.07 15.16
CA THR A 352 -17.24 -1.69 15.37
C THR A 352 -17.35 -0.92 14.05
N PRO A 353 -17.40 0.42 14.04
CA PRO A 353 -17.32 1.19 12.80
C PRO A 353 -16.10 0.83 11.95
N ALA A 354 -14.94 0.61 12.58
CA ALA A 354 -13.71 0.19 11.92
C ALA A 354 -13.83 -1.21 11.28
N ALA A 355 -14.48 -2.16 11.96
CA ALA A 355 -14.75 -3.49 11.43
C ALA A 355 -15.68 -3.44 10.21
N ARG A 356 -16.77 -2.67 10.27
CA ARG A 356 -17.69 -2.50 9.11
C ARG A 356 -17.01 -1.82 7.93
N GLU A 357 -16.14 -0.84 8.22
CA GLU A 357 -15.36 -0.17 7.20
C GLU A 357 -14.34 -1.10 6.55
N LEU A 358 -13.68 -1.96 7.32
CA LEU A 358 -12.85 -3.02 6.75
C LEU A 358 -13.67 -3.98 5.88
N ALA A 359 -14.87 -4.36 6.32
CA ALA A 359 -15.73 -5.26 5.55
C ALA A 359 -16.07 -4.68 4.16
N ARG A 360 -16.45 -3.40 4.10
CA ARG A 360 -16.68 -2.69 2.83
C ARG A 360 -15.42 -2.63 1.97
N ARG A 361 -14.30 -2.24 2.58
CA ARG A 361 -13.01 -2.17 1.86
C ARG A 361 -12.60 -3.52 1.28
N LEU A 362 -12.83 -4.64 1.97
CA LEU A 362 -12.51 -5.97 1.44
C LEU A 362 -13.40 -6.40 0.27
N GLU A 363 -14.62 -5.87 0.18
CA GLU A 363 -15.52 -6.09 -0.96
C GLU A 363 -15.03 -5.34 -2.21
N GLU A 364 -14.40 -4.18 -2.02
CA GLU A 364 -13.86 -3.31 -3.08
C GLU A 364 -12.35 -3.51 -3.33
N ALA A 365 -11.65 -4.26 -2.47
CA ALA A 365 -10.20 -4.40 -2.51
C ALA A 365 -9.75 -5.30 -3.67
N GLU A 366 -8.51 -5.05 -4.10
CA GLU A 366 -7.81 -5.96 -5.00
C GLU A 366 -7.71 -7.37 -4.39
N PRO A 367 -7.85 -8.45 -5.19
CA PRO A 367 -7.83 -9.83 -4.69
C PRO A 367 -6.58 -10.15 -3.85
N VAL A 368 -5.43 -9.57 -4.18
CA VAL A 368 -4.17 -9.73 -3.45
C VAL A 368 -4.28 -9.24 -2.01
N GLU A 369 -4.88 -8.06 -1.80
CA GLU A 369 -5.06 -7.47 -0.47
C GLU A 369 -6.08 -8.26 0.35
N ALA A 370 -7.19 -8.68 -0.27
CA ALA A 370 -8.20 -9.49 0.37
C ALA A 370 -7.63 -10.87 0.77
N ALA A 371 -6.87 -11.53 -0.09
CA ALA A 371 -6.26 -12.83 0.19
C ALA A 371 -5.26 -12.77 1.36
N LEU A 372 -4.42 -11.73 1.40
CA LEU A 372 -3.49 -11.54 2.51
C LEU A 372 -4.22 -11.29 3.83
N THR A 373 -5.32 -10.52 3.78
CA THR A 373 -6.17 -10.28 4.95
C THR A 373 -6.84 -11.56 5.44
N LEU A 374 -7.31 -12.41 4.52
CA LEU A 374 -7.90 -13.71 4.81
C LEU A 374 -6.89 -14.70 5.39
N LEU A 375 -5.64 -14.72 4.89
CA LEU A 375 -4.56 -15.53 5.48
C LEU A 375 -4.28 -15.10 6.93
N ALA A 376 -4.19 -13.80 7.19
CA ALA A 376 -4.01 -13.28 8.54
C ALA A 376 -5.20 -13.63 9.45
N PHE A 377 -6.43 -13.53 8.93
CA PHE A 377 -7.66 -13.90 9.63
C PHE A 377 -7.68 -15.38 10.01
N PHE A 378 -7.43 -16.29 9.06
CA PHE A 378 -7.39 -17.73 9.35
C PHE A 378 -6.22 -18.12 10.25
N ALA A 379 -5.10 -17.40 10.20
CA ALA A 379 -4.04 -17.57 11.18
C ALA A 379 -4.51 -17.26 12.61
N GLU A 380 -5.34 -16.22 12.77
CA GLU A 380 -5.90 -15.82 14.08
C GLU A 380 -7.02 -16.75 14.57
N GLU A 381 -7.86 -17.26 13.66
CA GLU A 381 -8.98 -18.16 13.98
C GLU A 381 -8.58 -19.64 14.13
N ALA A 382 -7.32 -20.00 13.85
CA ALA A 382 -6.83 -21.38 13.97
C ALA A 382 -6.64 -21.88 15.43
N GLY A 383 -7.13 -21.15 16.43
CA GLY A 383 -7.10 -21.60 17.82
C GLY A 383 -5.68 -21.73 18.40
N GLY A 384 -5.44 -22.83 19.13
CA GLY A 384 -4.23 -23.05 19.94
C GLY A 384 -2.92 -23.34 19.17
N ARG A 385 -2.95 -23.46 17.84
CA ARG A 385 -1.81 -23.73 16.97
C ARG A 385 -2.15 -23.27 15.56
N ALA A 386 -1.26 -22.53 14.90
CA ALA A 386 -1.45 -22.16 13.50
C ALA A 386 -1.21 -23.38 12.58
N PRO A 387 -1.92 -23.54 11.44
CA PRO A 387 -1.60 -24.54 10.43
C PRO A 387 -0.15 -24.40 9.98
N ASP A 388 0.53 -25.52 9.72
CA ASP A 388 1.94 -25.50 9.30
C ASP A 388 2.18 -24.59 8.08
N ALA A 389 1.20 -24.54 7.18
CA ALA A 389 1.16 -23.66 6.00
C ALA A 389 1.30 -22.16 6.33
N ILE A 390 0.98 -21.73 7.55
CA ILE A 390 1.09 -20.32 7.99
C ILE A 390 1.78 -20.17 9.36
N ALA A 391 2.41 -21.24 9.85
CA ALA A 391 3.18 -21.22 11.10
C ALA A 391 4.64 -20.78 10.90
N ARG A 392 5.17 -20.87 9.67
CA ARG A 392 6.58 -20.57 9.31
C ARG A 392 6.65 -19.74 8.04
N ALA A 393 7.73 -18.99 7.81
CA ALA A 393 7.81 -18.11 6.65
C ALA A 393 7.90 -18.91 5.34
N GLU A 394 8.60 -20.06 5.34
CA GLU A 394 8.58 -21.04 4.24
C GLU A 394 7.15 -21.50 3.90
N GLY A 395 6.36 -21.85 4.92
CA GLY A 395 4.96 -22.23 4.73
C GLY A 395 4.14 -21.10 4.12
N TRP A 396 4.31 -19.88 4.62
CA TRP A 396 3.65 -18.69 4.07
C TRP A 396 4.00 -18.48 2.60
N ALA A 397 5.29 -18.59 2.24
CA ALA A 397 5.75 -18.46 0.87
C ALA A 397 5.13 -19.53 -0.04
N ALA A 398 5.17 -20.80 0.36
CA ALA A 398 4.56 -21.89 -0.40
C ALA A 398 3.05 -21.71 -0.58
N THR A 399 2.34 -21.29 0.49
CA THR A 399 0.91 -21.00 0.45
C THR A 399 0.59 -19.85 -0.48
N TRP A 400 1.39 -18.78 -0.46
CA TRP A 400 1.23 -17.64 -1.34
C TRP A 400 1.43 -18.01 -2.81
N GLU A 401 2.46 -18.80 -3.13
CA GLU A 401 2.70 -19.30 -4.48
C GLU A 401 1.56 -20.20 -4.99
N ARG A 402 0.93 -20.99 -4.11
CA ARG A 402 -0.28 -21.76 -4.46
C ARG A 402 -1.49 -20.87 -4.78
N LEU A 403 -1.59 -19.70 -4.17
CA LEU A 403 -2.68 -18.76 -4.43
C LEU A 403 -2.44 -17.88 -5.65
N ARG A 404 -1.18 -17.68 -6.05
CA ARG A 404 -0.81 -16.82 -7.18
C ARG A 404 -1.60 -17.10 -8.47
N PRO A 405 -1.90 -18.35 -8.88
CA PRO A 405 -2.69 -18.63 -10.08
C PRO A 405 -4.13 -18.10 -10.04
N VAL A 406 -4.72 -17.95 -8.85
CA VAL A 406 -6.10 -17.46 -8.65
C VAL A 406 -6.16 -15.97 -8.28
N LEU A 407 -5.01 -15.32 -8.15
CA LEU A 407 -4.88 -13.92 -7.79
C LEU A 407 -4.33 -13.12 -8.97
N PRO A 408 -5.15 -12.31 -9.65
CA PRO A 408 -4.68 -11.39 -10.68
C PRO A 408 -3.56 -10.51 -10.14
N GLU A 409 -2.51 -10.31 -10.95
CA GLU A 409 -1.39 -9.41 -10.63
C GLU A 409 -0.65 -9.75 -9.34
N ALA A 410 -0.79 -10.97 -8.82
CA ALA A 410 -0.15 -11.37 -7.59
C ALA A 410 1.38 -11.32 -7.71
N GLN A 411 1.95 -10.38 -6.98
CA GLN A 411 3.39 -10.21 -6.83
C GLN A 411 3.95 -11.28 -5.89
N GLU A 412 5.27 -11.45 -5.94
CA GLU A 412 5.99 -12.28 -4.97
C GLU A 412 5.70 -11.84 -3.53
N LEU A 413 5.60 -12.80 -2.60
CA LEU A 413 5.25 -12.54 -1.20
C LEU A 413 6.05 -11.38 -0.56
N PRO A 414 7.39 -11.28 -0.72
CA PRO A 414 8.16 -10.18 -0.12
C PRO A 414 7.68 -8.79 -0.55
N ARG A 415 7.31 -8.62 -1.83
CA ARG A 415 6.81 -7.35 -2.36
C ARG A 415 5.49 -6.95 -1.71
N VAL A 416 4.59 -7.92 -1.56
CA VAL A 416 3.29 -7.77 -0.88
C VAL A 416 3.51 -7.40 0.59
N LEU A 417 4.44 -8.06 1.28
CA LEU A 417 4.80 -7.72 2.67
C LEU A 417 5.45 -6.32 2.81
N GLY A 418 6.16 -5.85 1.79
CA GLY A 418 6.70 -4.47 1.74
C GLY A 418 5.61 -3.40 1.63
N ARG A 419 4.42 -3.79 1.17
CA ARG A 419 3.26 -2.93 0.91
C ARG A 419 2.03 -3.28 1.75
N LEU A 420 2.24 -3.82 2.97
CA LEU A 420 1.12 -4.22 3.82
C LEU A 420 0.05 -3.12 3.96
N PRO A 421 -1.23 -3.46 3.70
CA PRO A 421 -2.38 -2.61 4.01
C PRO A 421 -2.37 -2.14 5.45
N ARG A 422 -3.01 -0.98 5.71
CA ARG A 422 -2.99 -0.36 7.05
C ARG A 422 -3.62 -1.20 8.15
N HIS A 423 -4.55 -2.09 7.80
CA HIS A 423 -5.19 -3.03 8.73
C HIS A 423 -4.39 -4.31 8.93
N LEU A 424 -3.20 -4.45 8.34
CA LEU A 424 -2.29 -5.57 8.54
C LEU A 424 -0.95 -5.10 9.10
N VAL A 425 -0.37 -5.93 9.96
CA VAL A 425 0.95 -5.69 10.56
C VAL A 425 1.74 -7.00 10.64
N LEU A 426 3.06 -6.88 10.64
CA LEU A 426 3.94 -7.98 11.06
C LEU A 426 4.03 -7.96 12.59
N GLY A 427 3.66 -9.06 13.23
CA GLY A 427 3.74 -9.19 14.67
C GLY A 427 3.83 -10.65 15.12
N ALA A 428 3.49 -10.90 16.38
CA ALA A 428 3.51 -12.22 16.97
C ALA A 428 2.17 -12.56 17.63
N ARG A 429 1.75 -13.82 17.50
CA ARG A 429 0.52 -14.38 18.03
C ARG A 429 0.83 -15.55 18.95
N ALA A 430 0.29 -15.54 20.15
CA ALA A 430 0.32 -16.65 21.08
C ALA A 430 -0.78 -17.64 20.71
N HIS A 431 -0.39 -18.89 20.51
CA HIS A 431 -1.25 -20.01 20.18
C HIS A 431 -1.00 -21.06 21.26
N GLY A 432 -1.83 -21.07 22.31
CA GLY A 432 -1.60 -21.90 23.50
C GLY A 432 -0.24 -21.59 24.17
N ASP A 433 0.66 -22.56 24.12
CA ASP A 433 2.05 -22.43 24.61
C ASP A 433 3.05 -22.03 23.53
N GLU A 434 2.62 -21.94 22.28
CA GLU A 434 3.45 -21.53 21.14
C GLU A 434 3.32 -20.03 20.87
N LEU A 435 4.36 -19.44 20.28
CA LEU A 435 4.33 -18.06 19.77
C LEU A 435 4.78 -18.07 18.31
N VAL A 436 3.89 -17.62 17.43
CA VAL A 436 4.07 -17.61 15.99
C VAL A 436 4.20 -16.17 15.51
N ALA A 437 5.29 -15.87 14.78
CA ALA A 437 5.45 -14.58 14.14
C ALA A 437 4.91 -14.61 12.70
N GLY A 438 4.27 -13.53 12.26
CA GLY A 438 3.75 -13.42 10.90
C GLY A 438 2.84 -12.21 10.70
N VAL A 439 2.12 -12.20 9.57
CA VAL A 439 1.12 -11.17 9.27
C VAL A 439 -0.14 -11.41 10.10
N GLN A 440 -0.59 -10.38 10.82
CA GLN A 440 -1.84 -10.37 11.59
C GLN A 440 -2.62 -9.10 11.30
N LEU A 441 -3.89 -9.04 11.72
CA LEU A 441 -4.66 -7.80 11.71
C LEU A 441 -3.98 -6.75 12.59
N ALA A 442 -4.16 -5.47 12.28
CA ALA A 442 -3.57 -4.36 13.03
C ALA A 442 -4.26 -4.15 14.38
N GLU A 443 -5.57 -4.45 14.44
CA GLU A 443 -6.41 -4.41 15.65
C GLU A 443 -7.27 -5.68 15.73
N PRO A 444 -7.55 -6.25 16.93
CA PRO A 444 -8.32 -7.49 17.07
C PRO A 444 -9.79 -7.32 16.68
N GLU A 445 -10.34 -6.11 16.85
CA GLU A 445 -11.73 -5.77 16.53
C GLU A 445 -12.04 -5.89 15.04
N LEU A 446 -11.01 -5.90 14.20
CA LEU A 446 -11.13 -6.05 12.75
C LEU A 446 -11.52 -7.48 12.33
N LEU A 447 -11.37 -8.48 13.20
CA LEU A 447 -11.79 -9.86 12.94
C LEU A 447 -13.27 -9.93 12.55
N ALA A 448 -14.12 -9.18 13.26
CA ALA A 448 -15.55 -9.09 12.94
C ALA A 448 -15.80 -8.52 11.53
N GLY A 449 -14.93 -7.61 11.07
CA GLY A 449 -15.01 -7.03 9.73
C GLY A 449 -14.74 -8.06 8.64
N VAL A 450 -13.73 -8.92 8.84
CA VAL A 450 -13.43 -10.02 7.92
C VAL A 450 -14.57 -11.05 7.90
N GLN A 451 -15.14 -11.37 9.07
CA GLN A 451 -16.30 -12.28 9.15
C GLN A 451 -17.52 -11.75 8.39
N ILE A 452 -17.82 -10.45 8.49
CA ILE A 452 -18.89 -9.80 7.72
C ILE A 452 -18.57 -9.84 6.22
N ALA A 453 -17.32 -9.55 5.85
CA ALA A 453 -16.90 -9.58 4.45
C ALA A 453 -17.08 -10.98 3.84
N LEU A 454 -16.78 -12.04 4.60
CA LEU A 454 -16.98 -13.44 4.18
C LEU A 454 -18.46 -13.83 3.94
N GLU A 455 -19.44 -12.98 4.28
CA GLU A 455 -20.84 -13.18 3.88
C GLU A 455 -21.10 -12.69 2.44
N ARG A 456 -20.18 -11.91 1.86
CA ARG A 456 -20.23 -11.46 0.46
C ARG A 456 -19.64 -12.52 -0.46
N GLU A 457 -20.30 -12.77 -1.59
CA GLU A 457 -19.94 -13.87 -2.51
C GLU A 457 -18.50 -13.79 -3.02
N GLY A 458 -18.03 -12.61 -3.44
CA GLY A 458 -16.67 -12.44 -3.96
C GLY A 458 -15.59 -12.75 -2.92
N VAL A 459 -15.74 -12.21 -1.71
CA VAL A 459 -14.80 -12.45 -0.60
C VAL A 459 -14.91 -13.89 -0.09
N ALA A 460 -16.12 -14.46 -0.06
CA ALA A 460 -16.33 -15.87 0.30
C ALA A 460 -15.67 -16.84 -0.67
N ALA A 461 -15.75 -16.56 -1.98
CA ALA A 461 -15.09 -17.35 -3.02
C ALA A 461 -13.57 -17.32 -2.83
N LEU A 462 -13.00 -16.14 -2.63
CA LEU A 462 -11.58 -16.01 -2.33
C LEU A 462 -11.20 -16.69 -0.99
N GLY A 463 -12.05 -16.57 0.03
CA GLY A 463 -11.89 -17.25 1.32
C GLY A 463 -11.84 -18.77 1.19
N ARG A 464 -12.62 -19.37 0.28
CA ARG A 464 -12.52 -20.79 -0.05
C ARG A 464 -11.14 -21.13 -0.60
N GLU A 465 -10.65 -20.37 -1.57
CA GLU A 465 -9.34 -20.61 -2.19
C GLU A 465 -8.19 -20.48 -1.19
N VAL A 466 -8.22 -19.44 -0.34
CA VAL A 466 -7.25 -19.24 0.73
C VAL A 466 -7.27 -20.43 1.71
N LEU A 467 -8.44 -20.83 2.19
CA LEU A 467 -8.57 -21.92 3.14
C LEU A 467 -8.17 -23.28 2.53
N ALA A 468 -8.46 -23.47 1.24
CA ALA A 468 -7.98 -24.58 0.43
C ALA A 468 -6.45 -24.64 0.37
N ALA A 469 -5.75 -23.51 0.36
CA ALA A 469 -4.29 -23.49 0.29
C ALA A 469 -3.60 -23.81 1.62
N LEU A 470 -4.32 -23.90 2.75
CA LEU A 470 -3.73 -24.10 4.10
C LEU A 470 -3.45 -25.56 4.47
N GLY A 471 -3.93 -26.53 3.68
CA GLY A 471 -3.70 -27.95 3.90
C GLY A 471 -2.22 -28.35 3.80
N PRO A 472 -1.79 -29.43 4.48
CA PRO A 472 -0.46 -30.00 4.24
C PRO A 472 -0.38 -30.58 2.83
N GLU A 473 0.80 -30.49 2.22
CA GLU A 473 1.08 -31.13 0.93
C GLU A 473 1.08 -32.66 1.10
N GLU A 474 0.21 -33.33 0.35
CA GLU A 474 0.10 -34.78 0.37
C GLU A 474 -0.06 -35.32 -1.06
N ALA A 475 0.48 -36.51 -1.31
CA ALA A 475 0.25 -37.26 -2.55
C ALA A 475 -0.90 -38.25 -2.35
N CYS A 476 -1.87 -38.26 -3.26
CA CYS A 476 -3.00 -39.17 -3.20
C CYS A 476 -2.70 -40.47 -3.95
N GLU A 477 -2.65 -41.60 -3.23
CA GLU A 477 -2.49 -42.93 -3.85
C GLU A 477 -3.67 -43.30 -4.78
N GLY A 478 -4.86 -42.73 -4.55
CA GLY A 478 -6.05 -43.06 -5.31
C GLY A 478 -6.12 -42.44 -6.71
N CYS A 479 -5.82 -41.13 -6.80
CA CYS A 479 -5.90 -40.40 -8.08
C CYS A 479 -4.56 -39.84 -8.58
N GLY A 480 -3.46 -40.04 -7.83
CA GLY A 480 -2.13 -39.54 -8.18
C GLY A 480 -1.95 -38.03 -8.02
N ALA A 481 -2.97 -37.29 -7.57
CA ALA A 481 -2.87 -35.85 -7.38
C ALA A 481 -1.98 -35.51 -6.17
N GLU A 482 -1.09 -34.53 -6.36
CA GLU A 482 -0.31 -33.89 -5.31
C GLU A 482 -0.88 -32.51 -5.01
N GLY A 483 -0.99 -32.14 -3.74
CA GLY A 483 -1.48 -30.82 -3.36
C GLY A 483 -1.92 -30.73 -1.90
N PRO A 484 -2.44 -29.56 -1.49
CA PRO A 484 -2.89 -29.33 -0.12
C PRO A 484 -4.12 -30.19 0.21
N ALA A 485 -3.97 -31.08 1.20
CA ALA A 485 -5.05 -31.93 1.67
C ALA A 485 -6.16 -31.11 2.36
N ARG A 486 -7.41 -31.55 2.22
CA ARG A 486 -8.59 -30.92 2.84
C ARG A 486 -8.84 -31.54 4.21
N HIS A 487 -8.94 -30.71 5.24
CA HIS A 487 -9.42 -31.18 6.53
C HIS A 487 -10.92 -31.48 6.46
N LEU A 488 -11.34 -32.61 7.04
CA LEU A 488 -12.73 -33.02 7.19
C LEU A 488 -12.98 -33.55 8.60
N LEU A 489 -14.14 -33.21 9.18
CA LEU A 489 -14.73 -34.00 10.27
C LEU A 489 -15.41 -35.23 9.66
N ARG A 490 -14.70 -36.36 9.61
CA ARG A 490 -15.24 -37.63 9.09
C ARG A 490 -16.50 -38.03 9.83
N THR A 491 -16.52 -37.82 11.14
CA THR A 491 -17.71 -37.93 11.98
C THR A 491 -17.78 -36.75 12.95
N ARG A 492 -18.99 -36.29 13.24
CA ARG A 492 -19.31 -35.30 14.28
C ARG A 492 -20.57 -35.72 15.03
N GLY A 493 -20.62 -35.50 16.33
CA GLY A 493 -21.80 -35.75 17.17
C GLY A 493 -21.57 -36.89 18.14
N LEU A 494 -21.66 -38.14 17.67
CA LEU A 494 -21.49 -39.33 18.52
C LEU A 494 -20.01 -39.65 18.80
N ASP A 495 -19.16 -39.48 17.81
CA ASP A 495 -17.69 -39.51 17.93
C ASP A 495 -17.13 -38.39 17.05
N GLU A 496 -15.96 -37.85 17.41
CA GLU A 496 -15.25 -36.84 16.64
C GLU A 496 -14.00 -37.44 16.02
N ARG A 497 -14.13 -37.86 14.77
CA ARG A 497 -13.03 -38.39 13.97
C ARG A 497 -12.67 -37.41 12.88
N HIS A 498 -11.43 -36.96 12.88
CA HIS A 498 -10.88 -36.05 11.89
C HIS A 498 -10.22 -36.84 10.76
N GLY A 499 -10.06 -36.19 9.61
CA GLY A 499 -9.29 -36.73 8.51
C GLY A 499 -8.75 -35.66 7.58
N LEU A 500 -7.69 -36.04 6.88
CA LEU A 500 -7.17 -35.29 5.75
C LEU A 500 -7.61 -36.05 4.48
N ALA A 501 -8.22 -35.34 3.55
CA ALA A 501 -8.72 -35.89 2.31
C ALA A 501 -8.02 -35.26 1.10
N CYS A 502 -7.80 -36.06 0.06
CA CYS A 502 -7.32 -35.54 -1.22
C CYS A 502 -8.31 -34.52 -1.78
N ALA A 503 -7.84 -33.34 -2.18
CA ALA A 503 -8.69 -32.28 -2.74
C ALA A 503 -9.36 -32.68 -4.08
N GLY A 504 -8.75 -33.58 -4.86
CA GLY A 504 -9.27 -34.02 -6.16
C GLY A 504 -10.37 -35.08 -6.05
N CYS A 505 -10.07 -36.24 -5.44
CA CYS A 505 -11.01 -37.36 -5.38
C CYS A 505 -11.72 -37.55 -4.03
N GLY A 506 -11.30 -36.81 -2.99
CA GLY A 506 -11.82 -36.94 -1.62
C GLY A 506 -11.50 -38.26 -0.94
N ALA A 507 -10.51 -39.02 -1.43
CA ALA A 507 -9.98 -40.17 -0.72
C ALA A 507 -9.36 -39.72 0.61
N ILE A 508 -9.60 -40.49 1.66
CA ILE A 508 -9.08 -40.18 2.99
C ILE A 508 -7.63 -40.63 3.06
N LEU A 509 -6.71 -39.66 3.17
CA LEU A 509 -5.27 -39.87 3.23
C LEU A 509 -4.84 -40.25 4.65
N ARG A 510 -5.39 -39.56 5.64
CA ARG A 510 -5.12 -39.80 7.06
C ARG A 510 -6.38 -39.66 7.89
N SER A 511 -6.44 -40.37 9.00
CA SER A 511 -7.54 -40.25 9.96
C SER A 511 -7.01 -40.35 11.37
N TYR A 512 -7.53 -39.52 12.24
CA TYR A 512 -7.07 -39.44 13.61
C TYR A 512 -8.19 -38.98 14.53
N TRP A 513 -8.07 -39.36 15.79
CA TRP A 513 -8.86 -38.81 16.87
C TRP A 513 -8.07 -37.69 17.51
N ARG A 514 -8.78 -36.65 17.94
CA ARG A 514 -8.17 -35.51 18.58
C ARG A 514 -8.66 -35.42 20.02
N TYR A 515 -7.75 -35.04 20.91
CA TYR A 515 -8.02 -34.76 22.31
C TYR A 515 -7.75 -33.28 22.59
N GLY A 516 -8.65 -32.62 23.31
CA GLY A 516 -8.50 -31.22 23.71
C GLY A 516 -9.18 -30.21 22.78
N GLU A 517 -8.81 -28.94 22.93
CA GLU A 517 -9.37 -27.85 22.15
C GLU A 517 -9.02 -28.00 20.66
N LEU A 518 -9.89 -27.50 19.78
CA LEU A 518 -9.62 -27.46 18.35
C LEU A 518 -8.52 -26.43 18.07
N ASP A 519 -7.54 -26.81 17.25
CA ASP A 519 -6.50 -25.92 16.75
C ASP A 519 -6.19 -26.22 15.28
N GLY A 520 -5.27 -25.46 14.68
CA GLY A 520 -4.77 -25.73 13.34
C GLY A 520 -5.88 -25.68 12.29
N LEU A 521 -5.92 -26.70 11.45
CA LEU A 521 -6.94 -26.83 10.41
C LEU A 521 -8.29 -27.23 10.98
N GLU A 522 -8.31 -27.94 12.12
CA GLU A 522 -9.51 -28.38 12.79
C GLU A 522 -10.34 -27.21 13.31
N ALA A 523 -9.68 -26.19 13.87
CA ALA A 523 -10.32 -24.95 14.31
C ALA A 523 -10.99 -24.20 13.14
N LEU A 524 -10.49 -24.39 11.91
CA LEU A 524 -11.01 -23.75 10.71
C LEU A 524 -12.16 -24.53 10.04
N ALA A 525 -12.50 -25.73 10.53
CA ALA A 525 -13.57 -26.55 9.97
C ALA A 525 -14.95 -25.83 9.89
N PRO A 526 -15.35 -24.98 10.86
CA PRO A 526 -16.59 -24.20 10.73
C PRO A 526 -16.56 -23.21 9.54
N HIS A 527 -15.40 -22.63 9.24
CA HIS A 527 -15.23 -21.77 8.07
C HIS A 527 -15.25 -22.58 6.78
N ALA A 528 -14.59 -23.74 6.75
CA ALA A 528 -14.62 -24.63 5.60
C ALA A 528 -16.06 -25.02 5.22
N LEU A 529 -16.88 -25.35 6.22
CA LEU A 529 -18.29 -25.69 6.02
C LEU A 529 -19.10 -24.48 5.54
N ARG A 530 -18.95 -23.32 6.20
CA ARG A 530 -19.68 -22.09 5.87
C ARG A 530 -19.38 -21.60 4.45
N LEU A 531 -18.11 -21.69 4.04
CA LEU A 531 -17.66 -21.22 2.74
C LEU A 531 -17.99 -22.22 1.62
N GLY A 532 -18.43 -23.45 1.95
CA GLY A 532 -18.73 -24.50 0.98
C GLY A 532 -17.49 -25.24 0.46
N LEU A 533 -16.35 -25.12 1.15
CA LEU A 533 -15.15 -25.91 0.84
C LEU A 533 -15.37 -27.40 1.19
N VAL A 534 -16.17 -27.65 2.23
CA VAL A 534 -16.61 -28.97 2.65
C VAL A 534 -18.14 -28.97 2.79
N ALA A 535 -18.77 -30.10 2.52
CA ALA A 535 -20.18 -30.32 2.73
C ALA A 535 -20.40 -31.26 3.92
N GLU A 536 -21.57 -31.17 4.55
CA GLU A 536 -21.96 -32.05 5.66
C GLU A 536 -23.30 -32.73 5.38
N VAL A 537 -23.40 -34.02 5.72
CA VAL A 537 -24.66 -34.76 5.75
C VAL A 537 -24.89 -35.28 7.16
N THR A 538 -26.11 -35.07 7.66
CA THR A 538 -26.49 -35.50 9.00
C THR A 538 -27.45 -36.68 8.94
N ILE A 539 -27.13 -37.74 9.69
CA ILE A 539 -28.04 -38.86 9.97
C ILE A 539 -28.54 -38.72 11.41
N GLN A 540 -29.81 -39.00 11.65
CA GLN A 540 -30.40 -39.12 12.98
C GLN A 540 -30.41 -40.57 13.45
N LEU A 541 -29.84 -40.86 14.62
CA LEU A 541 -29.89 -42.15 15.30
C LEU A 541 -30.48 -41.95 16.69
N ALA A 542 -31.69 -42.47 16.92
CA ALA A 542 -32.42 -42.30 18.19
C ALA A 542 -32.39 -40.86 18.73
N GLY A 543 -32.68 -39.89 17.85
CA GLY A 543 -32.68 -38.45 18.16
C GLY A 543 -31.30 -37.78 18.25
N THR A 544 -30.21 -38.54 18.12
CA THR A 544 -28.84 -38.01 18.07
C THR A 544 -28.43 -37.71 16.63
N ALA A 545 -27.99 -36.48 16.37
CA ALA A 545 -27.46 -36.06 15.07
C ALA A 545 -26.01 -36.51 14.90
N ILE A 546 -25.71 -37.21 13.80
CA ILE A 546 -24.37 -37.65 13.41
C ILE A 546 -24.04 -37.02 12.06
N GLY A 547 -23.08 -36.10 12.04
CA GLY A 547 -22.61 -35.42 10.85
C GLY A 547 -21.45 -36.15 10.17
N PHE A 548 -21.44 -36.19 8.85
CA PHE A 548 -20.36 -36.70 8.02
C PHE A 548 -19.93 -35.60 7.06
N GLN A 549 -18.68 -35.16 7.16
CA GLN A 549 -18.12 -34.22 6.19
C GLN A 549 -17.47 -34.92 5.01
N LEU A 550 -17.59 -34.30 3.85
CA LEU A 550 -17.11 -34.77 2.56
C LEU A 550 -16.90 -33.59 1.62
N LEU A 551 -16.25 -33.83 0.47
CA LEU A 551 -16.12 -32.79 -0.54
C LEU A 551 -17.47 -32.50 -1.22
N PRO A 552 -17.70 -31.26 -1.73
CA PRO A 552 -18.94 -30.92 -2.43
C PRO A 552 -19.29 -31.87 -3.58
N ALA A 553 -18.33 -32.24 -4.43
CA ALA A 553 -18.55 -33.20 -5.51
C ALA A 553 -18.96 -34.60 -4.99
N GLN A 554 -18.37 -35.05 -3.87
CA GLN A 554 -18.76 -36.31 -3.25
C GLN A 554 -20.18 -36.23 -2.66
N ARG A 555 -20.58 -35.05 -2.17
CA ARG A 555 -21.92 -34.81 -1.63
C ARG A 555 -22.99 -34.87 -2.72
N GLU A 556 -22.71 -34.32 -3.89
CA GLU A 556 -23.63 -34.35 -5.04
C GLU A 556 -23.84 -35.79 -5.53
N ALA A 557 -22.79 -36.61 -5.54
CA ALA A 557 -22.84 -38.01 -5.94
C ALA A 557 -23.26 -38.97 -4.79
N LEU A 558 -23.51 -38.47 -3.57
CA LEU A 558 -23.74 -39.32 -2.41
C LEU A 558 -25.09 -40.04 -2.48
N THR A 559 -25.06 -41.37 -2.49
CA THR A 559 -26.28 -42.21 -2.42
C THR A 559 -26.58 -42.65 -0.99
N ALA A 560 -27.81 -43.11 -0.74
CA ALA A 560 -28.19 -43.69 0.55
C ALA A 560 -27.32 -44.93 0.89
N ALA A 561 -27.00 -45.77 -0.10
CA ALA A 561 -26.08 -46.91 0.10
C ALA A 561 -24.67 -46.46 0.49
N ALA A 562 -24.13 -45.43 -0.16
CA ALA A 562 -22.80 -44.91 0.16
C ALA A 562 -22.73 -44.30 1.56
N LEU A 563 -23.78 -43.57 1.95
CA LEU A 563 -23.89 -42.99 3.29
C LEU A 563 -24.02 -44.08 4.37
N LEU A 564 -24.84 -45.11 4.13
CA LEU A 564 -25.00 -46.23 5.06
C LEU A 564 -23.69 -47.02 5.21
N ARG A 565 -22.99 -47.29 4.10
CA ARG A 565 -21.66 -47.93 4.13
C ARG A 565 -20.68 -47.11 4.95
N ARG A 566 -20.66 -45.78 4.77
CA ARG A 566 -19.82 -44.88 5.56
C ARG A 566 -20.16 -44.93 7.05
N PHE A 567 -21.44 -44.99 7.41
CA PHE A 567 -21.85 -45.19 8.81
C PHE A 567 -21.35 -46.53 9.35
N ALA A 568 -21.52 -47.62 8.58
CA ALA A 568 -21.03 -48.94 8.96
C ALA A 568 -19.51 -48.96 9.17
N ASP A 569 -18.74 -48.42 8.22
CA ASP A 569 -17.27 -48.39 8.31
C ASP A 569 -16.77 -47.55 9.48
N LEU A 570 -17.42 -46.42 9.77
CA LEU A 570 -16.96 -45.47 10.78
C LEU A 570 -17.46 -45.76 12.20
N TYR A 571 -18.60 -46.44 12.34
CA TYR A 571 -19.17 -46.79 13.65
C TYR A 571 -19.26 -48.30 13.87
N LEU A 572 -19.90 -49.06 12.99
CA LEU A 572 -20.13 -50.48 13.26
C LEU A 572 -18.83 -51.28 13.25
N VAL A 573 -18.07 -51.20 12.17
CA VAL A 573 -16.78 -51.90 12.02
C VAL A 573 -15.74 -51.34 12.99
N ALA A 574 -15.68 -50.01 13.15
CA ALA A 574 -14.69 -49.37 14.02
C ALA A 574 -14.89 -49.68 15.52
N TYR A 575 -16.11 -50.03 15.95
CA TYR A 575 -16.44 -50.36 17.35
C TYR A 575 -16.85 -51.81 17.56
N ASP A 576 -16.60 -52.69 16.58
CA ASP A 576 -16.88 -54.12 16.65
C ASP A 576 -18.35 -54.40 17.02
N VAL A 577 -19.25 -53.73 16.31
CA VAL A 577 -20.71 -53.91 16.42
C VAL A 577 -21.19 -54.70 15.21
N GLU A 578 -21.52 -55.97 15.44
CA GLU A 578 -22.07 -56.85 14.43
C GLU A 578 -23.58 -56.60 14.25
N LEU A 579 -23.97 -56.29 13.02
CA LEU A 579 -25.37 -56.23 12.58
C LEU A 579 -25.50 -57.04 11.30
N GLU A 580 -26.62 -57.74 11.13
CA GLU A 580 -26.87 -58.52 9.91
C GLU A 580 -26.90 -57.62 8.66
N ALA A 581 -26.47 -58.16 7.52
CA ALA A 581 -26.53 -57.44 6.26
C ALA A 581 -27.99 -57.11 5.92
N GLY A 582 -28.30 -55.82 5.74
CA GLY A 582 -29.67 -55.34 5.49
C GLY A 582 -30.46 -55.00 6.75
N ALA A 583 -29.93 -55.24 7.95
CA ALA A 583 -30.56 -54.85 9.22
C ALA A 583 -30.65 -53.34 9.43
N THR A 584 -29.95 -52.56 8.61
CA THR A 584 -29.95 -51.10 8.64
C THR A 584 -30.46 -50.53 7.32
N SER A 585 -31.30 -49.49 7.42
CA SER A 585 -31.78 -48.73 6.27
C SER A 585 -31.82 -47.23 6.59
N LEU A 586 -31.84 -46.41 5.55
CA LEU A 586 -31.99 -44.96 5.68
C LEU A 586 -33.40 -44.55 5.27
N VAL A 587 -34.08 -43.83 6.15
CA VAL A 587 -35.43 -43.30 5.91
C VAL A 587 -35.40 -41.78 5.92
N ALA A 588 -36.24 -41.15 5.09
CA ALA A 588 -36.40 -39.70 5.11
C ALA A 588 -37.15 -39.29 6.39
N ALA A 589 -36.79 -38.17 7.02
CA ALA A 589 -37.44 -37.71 8.25
C ALA A 589 -38.97 -37.45 8.11
N ARG A 590 -39.46 -37.20 6.89
CA ARG A 590 -40.87 -36.97 6.57
C ARG A 590 -41.44 -38.00 5.58
N GLY A 591 -40.79 -39.14 5.38
CA GLY A 591 -41.16 -40.10 4.33
C GLY A 591 -40.71 -41.53 4.58
N GLY A 592 -40.93 -42.40 3.58
CA GLY A 592 -40.56 -43.81 3.61
C GLY A 592 -39.06 -44.06 3.39
N ALA A 593 -38.72 -45.32 3.13
CA ALA A 593 -37.37 -45.74 2.81
C ALA A 593 -36.80 -44.99 1.59
N LEU A 594 -35.53 -44.59 1.68
CA LEU A 594 -34.83 -43.95 0.57
C LEU A 594 -34.30 -45.03 -0.39
N PRO A 595 -34.44 -44.84 -1.71
CA PRO A 595 -33.87 -45.76 -2.69
C PRO A 595 -32.33 -45.78 -2.57
N MET A 596 -31.77 -46.98 -2.41
CA MET A 596 -30.35 -47.17 -2.05
C MET A 596 -29.38 -46.65 -3.12
N SER A 597 -29.76 -46.69 -4.40
CA SER A 597 -28.93 -46.26 -5.54
C SER A 597 -29.13 -44.80 -5.95
N ALA A 598 -30.17 -44.12 -5.47
CA ALA A 598 -30.43 -42.74 -5.89
C ALA A 598 -29.54 -41.74 -5.13
N PRO A 599 -29.11 -40.64 -5.78
CA PRO A 599 -28.47 -39.53 -5.09
C PRO A 599 -29.37 -38.96 -3.98
N LEU A 600 -28.76 -38.63 -2.84
CA LEU A 600 -29.46 -38.03 -1.71
C LEU A 600 -29.77 -36.55 -2.01
N PRO A 601 -31.03 -36.11 -1.93
CA PRO A 601 -31.40 -34.72 -2.14
C PRO A 601 -30.59 -33.77 -1.24
N ALA A 602 -30.24 -32.60 -1.75
CA ALA A 602 -29.60 -31.54 -0.96
C ALA A 602 -30.48 -31.18 0.26
N GLY A 603 -29.87 -31.08 1.45
CA GLY A 603 -30.60 -30.78 2.70
C GLY A 603 -31.54 -31.88 3.22
N ALA A 604 -31.54 -33.08 2.64
CA ALA A 604 -32.34 -34.19 3.14
C ALA A 604 -31.98 -34.52 4.60
N ARG A 605 -33.00 -34.50 5.49
CA ARG A 605 -32.89 -35.02 6.85
C ARG A 605 -33.09 -36.53 6.81
N VAL A 606 -32.04 -37.29 7.10
CA VAL A 606 -32.06 -38.75 7.03
C VAL A 606 -32.03 -39.32 8.44
N ARG A 607 -32.77 -40.40 8.68
CA ARG A 607 -32.76 -41.17 9.93
C ARG A 607 -32.29 -42.59 9.64
N LEU A 608 -31.46 -43.14 10.53
CA LEU A 608 -31.12 -44.55 10.53
C LEU A 608 -32.28 -45.34 11.14
N ALA A 609 -32.83 -46.27 10.37
CA ALA A 609 -33.82 -47.23 10.82
C ALA A 609 -33.18 -48.62 10.92
N LEU A 610 -33.52 -49.34 12.00
CA LEU A 610 -33.16 -50.74 12.16
C LEU A 610 -34.37 -51.59 11.83
N ASP A 611 -34.12 -52.64 11.04
CA ASP A 611 -35.11 -53.69 10.82
C ASP A 611 -35.29 -54.53 12.10
N PRO A 612 -36.48 -55.09 12.37
CA PRO A 612 -36.67 -56.04 13.46
C PRO A 612 -35.65 -57.19 13.48
N SER A 613 -35.10 -57.59 12.33
CA SER A 613 -34.05 -58.63 12.25
C SER A 613 -32.73 -58.21 12.90
N ALA A 614 -32.51 -56.92 13.15
CA ALA A 614 -31.30 -56.41 13.81
C ALA A 614 -31.12 -56.91 15.25
N GLY A 615 -32.17 -57.45 15.88
CA GLY A 615 -32.14 -57.94 17.25
C GLY A 615 -32.00 -56.85 18.32
N MET A 616 -32.01 -55.56 17.94
CA MET A 616 -31.91 -54.42 18.86
C MET A 616 -32.62 -53.18 18.31
N THR A 617 -33.00 -52.28 19.22
CA THR A 617 -33.62 -50.98 18.86
C THR A 617 -32.55 -49.93 18.52
N ALA A 618 -32.98 -48.83 17.90
CA ALA A 618 -32.08 -47.72 17.54
C ALA A 618 -31.44 -47.08 18.79
N GLU A 619 -32.20 -47.01 19.88
CA GLU A 619 -31.77 -46.55 21.20
C GLU A 619 -30.71 -47.49 21.77
N ALA A 620 -30.94 -48.81 21.70
CA ALA A 620 -29.98 -49.81 22.17
C ALA A 620 -28.66 -49.76 21.37
N LEU A 621 -28.74 -49.57 20.04
CA LEU A 621 -27.55 -49.37 19.20
C LEU A 621 -26.80 -48.09 19.58
N LEU A 622 -27.51 -46.98 19.81
CA LEU A 622 -26.92 -45.72 20.23
C LEU A 622 -26.17 -45.86 21.56
N ASP A 623 -26.79 -46.48 22.56
CA ASP A 623 -26.20 -46.67 23.88
C ASP A 623 -25.00 -47.62 23.82
N LEU A 624 -25.08 -48.68 23.01
CA LEU A 624 -23.94 -49.57 22.76
C LEU A 624 -22.76 -48.81 22.14
N LEU A 625 -23.01 -47.99 21.11
CA LEU A 625 -21.97 -47.20 20.46
C LEU A 625 -21.36 -46.19 21.44
N ARG A 626 -22.16 -45.47 22.23
CA ARG A 626 -21.67 -44.55 23.27
C ARG A 626 -20.74 -45.27 24.24
N HIS A 627 -21.18 -46.41 24.76
CA HIS A 627 -20.39 -47.21 25.69
C HIS A 627 -19.06 -47.70 25.08
N ARG A 628 -19.06 -48.12 23.82
CA ARG A 628 -17.84 -48.54 23.10
C ARG A 628 -16.90 -47.35 22.86
N ILE A 629 -17.44 -46.20 22.48
CA ILE A 629 -16.67 -44.94 22.30
C ILE A 629 -16.03 -44.52 23.61
N GLU A 630 -16.78 -44.52 24.72
CA GLU A 630 -16.27 -44.19 26.04
C GLU A 630 -15.18 -45.17 26.50
N ARG A 631 -15.37 -46.47 26.25
CA ARG A 631 -14.39 -47.50 26.60
C ARG A 631 -13.10 -47.43 25.80
N ARG A 632 -13.15 -47.00 24.53
CA ARG A 632 -11.94 -46.80 23.71
C ARG A 632 -10.93 -45.87 24.39
N PHE A 633 -11.42 -44.95 25.23
CA PHE A 633 -10.60 -43.95 25.90
C PHE A 633 -10.24 -44.30 27.35
N ARG A 634 -10.72 -45.44 27.87
CA ARG A 634 -10.32 -45.94 29.20
C ARG A 634 -9.21 -46.97 29.01
N PRO A 635 -8.02 -46.75 29.58
CA PRO A 635 -6.88 -47.68 29.46
C PRO A 635 -7.15 -49.02 30.13
#